data_AF-A0A2N3J2U4-F1
#
_entry.id   AF-A0A2N3J2U4-F1
#
_cell.length_a   1.000
_cell.length_b   1.000
_cell.length_c   1.000
_cell.angle_alpha   90.00
_cell.angle_beta   90.00
_cell.angle_gamma   90.00
#
_symmetry.space_group_name_H-M   'P 1'
#
loop_
_entity.id
_entity.type
_entity.pdbx_description
1 polymer ?
#
loop_
_entity_poly.entity_id
_entity_poly.type
_entity_poly.pdbx_seq_one_letter_code
_entity_poly.pdbx_strand_id
1 'polypeptide(L)'
;MFIRTQGSVDTPLVFYFSGNGEVNWPIEYELAAGTYELWLETLGRGDLDDISWDDIILRYEPSPQQNDFSALCKQAFPYPAQGRAADHNINFGGGNLDELFGIVLGSTQGRLGYKNDGQIKGSYRKACDGGVCLPTANTASLSLPVSRFPLLSGQNITVQYGQDKQLTTSDGIQFGTITTNYSASVDIKQAGITIKKLDLGSGRGGKPYTVRLAAGDYWIETLAMNDDTLIELSGPVRLFVKNLKMVGGSFLNSKGVNQRGDIGKLLLVTYDSLSMGDKATISGLVYQQEGGSKDAFIMGSSSYIHGRVSSPSIAVGKHSVIDSSGYSCGGSENQVDHYELHYGAQTLTCEVANVQLKACANGDCSTLYDLGANVTLSPTQGWSSNPVVIGASGSAALNLQRYQAGAIPLSIVTATPAAPLRCFKDGVLDANCSISFVDAALRFNVPTFYAGASGVTSIRAIKSNDAGATKVCAPLLTGNQTLQFTSIKVVSEAASNAVPSVNAAAITSSSNASVTFDSDGVGQLTVQYPDAGVLRLDATFQKTDATGTLKLTGSDTVAVIPKAIALQAQGLGVCSGNNDSTYAACPVYRKAGESFTLQASAVNIQDQLTPGFATSNKTLSWALLAPAAGAAGAFSPTAISLANGVANNVVANWSEVGVIRLGVTNFVPYPAYQDESPQLETVLRWSAPIGRFVPSDYSLSAAFITPACDVFTYMSQPFASSFVITARNLQQGTTQNYQGAFAKGVAQMVAANALDGVDRATRITQAPTLSWASGVASVNQQSPLGLNTRFDRAASPEAPFATLSFGIKVDDKDGGNTRLATPNMNAGVAGACSGAGCDAVRLGTQKLLYGRLLAGKDRGVDSANLPLKLLMQRFDLGGWVNNDEDNCTQLSLANSGFDPLPAVEPKDPDRKIGFNSVTSSYEVTGKVPPLLTKPYSSTLTLSGQTVPASSARAKQGEIVFHFGAPNVAVRIPYKVDLAKQPSSPTWLSDPISLQGEAIFGSSRGNDRIIYRREVMQ
;
A
#
# COMPACT_ATOMS: atom_id res chain seq x y z
N MET A 1 3.10 -9.08 -20.83
CA MET A 1 4.37 -9.70 -20.42
C MET A 1 4.27 -10.18 -18.97
N PHE A 2 4.82 -11.35 -18.68
CA PHE A 2 4.92 -11.87 -17.32
C PHE A 2 6.13 -12.78 -17.14
N ILE A 3 6.72 -12.80 -15.95
CA ILE A 3 7.79 -13.71 -15.56
C ILE A 3 7.18 -14.82 -14.72
N ARG A 4 7.39 -16.06 -15.13
CA ARG A 4 7.00 -17.25 -14.34
C ARG A 4 8.14 -18.24 -14.28
N THR A 5 8.12 -19.14 -13.32
CA THR A 5 9.04 -20.29 -13.33
C THR A 5 8.79 -21.14 -14.59
N GLN A 6 9.86 -21.58 -15.24
CA GLN A 6 9.78 -22.41 -16.45
C GLN A 6 8.87 -23.63 -16.22
N GLY A 7 7.86 -23.82 -17.07
CA GLY A 7 6.86 -24.90 -16.95
C GLY A 7 5.73 -24.69 -15.91
N SER A 8 5.63 -23.55 -15.23
CA SER A 8 4.53 -23.25 -14.29
C SER A 8 3.22 -22.89 -15.00
N VAL A 9 2.09 -23.46 -14.56
CA VAL A 9 0.74 -23.03 -15.01
C VAL A 9 0.22 -21.80 -14.24
N ASP A 10 0.81 -21.49 -13.09
CA ASP A 10 0.46 -20.30 -12.31
C ASP A 10 1.24 -19.08 -12.82
N THR A 11 0.49 -17.98 -13.01
CA THR A 11 0.96 -16.68 -13.49
C THR A 11 0.90 -15.67 -12.34
N PRO A 12 2.04 -15.31 -11.71
CA PRO A 12 2.01 -14.45 -10.52
C PRO A 12 1.64 -12.99 -10.82
N LEU A 13 1.91 -12.50 -12.03
CA LEU A 13 1.63 -11.12 -12.42
C LEU A 13 1.53 -10.98 -13.94
N VAL A 14 0.38 -10.52 -14.46
CA VAL A 14 0.16 -10.24 -15.88
C VAL A 14 0.20 -8.74 -16.12
N PHE A 15 1.13 -8.28 -16.98
CA PHE A 15 1.20 -6.88 -17.40
C PHE A 15 0.80 -6.72 -18.87
N TYR A 16 -0.09 -5.77 -19.13
CA TYR A 16 -0.57 -5.45 -20.48
C TYR A 16 0.10 -4.18 -20.97
N PHE A 17 0.65 -4.21 -22.18
CA PHE A 17 1.12 -3.01 -22.88
C PHE A 17 0.10 -2.66 -23.96
N SER A 18 -0.12 -1.37 -24.19
CA SER A 18 -1.11 -0.85 -25.14
C SER A 18 -0.51 0.06 -26.21
N GLY A 19 0.83 0.12 -26.34
CA GLY A 19 1.51 0.97 -27.31
C GLY A 19 2.87 0.43 -27.73
N ASN A 20 3.32 0.90 -28.90
CA ASN A 20 4.51 0.46 -29.62
C ASN A 20 5.74 1.28 -29.16
N GLY A 21 6.92 0.64 -28.94
CA GLY A 21 8.19 1.31 -28.59
C GLY A 21 9.05 0.58 -27.54
N GLU A 22 10.26 1.09 -27.26
CA GLU A 22 11.16 0.56 -26.21
C GLU A 22 10.57 0.80 -24.81
N VAL A 23 10.18 -0.27 -24.11
CA VAL A 23 9.54 -0.21 -22.78
C VAL A 23 10.51 -0.67 -21.69
N ASN A 24 10.91 0.25 -20.80
CA ASN A 24 11.62 -0.11 -19.56
C ASN A 24 10.61 -0.49 -18.47
N TRP A 25 10.71 -1.72 -17.98
CA TRP A 25 9.81 -2.29 -16.96
C TRP A 25 10.56 -2.55 -15.65
N PRO A 26 10.45 -1.67 -14.62
CA PRO A 26 11.07 -1.89 -13.33
C PRO A 26 10.19 -2.81 -12.47
N ILE A 27 10.67 -4.02 -12.21
CA ILE A 27 10.03 -4.96 -11.29
C ILE A 27 10.91 -5.06 -10.03
N GLU A 28 10.42 -4.58 -8.89
CA GLU A 28 11.03 -4.88 -7.58
C GLU A 28 10.48 -6.22 -7.07
N TYR A 29 10.93 -7.31 -7.69
CA TYR A 29 10.53 -8.67 -7.32
C TYR A 29 11.76 -9.54 -7.10
N GLU A 30 11.86 -10.14 -5.93
CA GLU A 30 12.95 -11.04 -5.57
C GLU A 30 12.70 -12.41 -6.21
N LEU A 31 13.38 -12.67 -7.33
CA LEU A 31 13.39 -13.97 -7.98
C LEU A 31 14.39 -14.87 -7.25
N ALA A 32 13.95 -16.04 -6.78
CA ALA A 32 14.87 -17.06 -6.29
C ALA A 32 15.76 -17.57 -7.44
N ALA A 33 16.89 -18.23 -7.14
CA ALA A 33 17.66 -18.91 -8.18
C ALA A 33 16.79 -19.94 -8.91
N GLY A 34 16.75 -19.89 -10.24
CA GLY A 34 15.93 -20.80 -11.04
C GLY A 34 15.84 -20.38 -12.50
N THR A 35 15.27 -21.26 -13.33
CA THR A 35 14.95 -20.93 -14.72
C THR A 35 13.55 -20.34 -14.79
N TYR A 36 13.45 -19.16 -15.38
CA TYR A 36 12.21 -18.45 -15.56
C TYR A 36 11.90 -18.33 -17.05
N GLU A 37 10.62 -18.37 -17.39
CA GLU A 37 10.12 -18.01 -18.71
C GLU A 37 9.57 -16.59 -18.64
N LEU A 38 10.06 -15.74 -19.55
CA LEU A 38 9.42 -14.49 -19.88
C LEU A 38 8.39 -14.76 -20.98
N TRP A 39 7.11 -14.62 -20.66
CA TRP A 39 6.03 -14.76 -21.63
C TRP A 39 5.58 -13.39 -22.12
N LEU A 40 5.55 -13.24 -23.43
CA LEU A 40 5.05 -12.08 -24.15
C LEU A 40 3.86 -12.56 -24.99
N GLU A 41 2.67 -12.06 -24.66
CA GLU A 41 1.45 -12.34 -25.40
C GLU A 41 0.97 -11.05 -26.04
N THR A 42 0.77 -11.07 -27.36
CA THR A 42 0.23 -9.95 -28.13
C THR A 42 -1.24 -10.22 -28.44
N LEU A 43 -2.10 -9.20 -28.27
CA LEU A 43 -3.54 -9.31 -28.50
C LEU A 43 -3.89 -8.73 -29.88
N GLY A 44 -3.41 -9.34 -30.97
CA GLY A 44 -3.76 -8.91 -32.33
C GLY A 44 -2.82 -9.45 -33.41
N ARG A 45 -3.36 -9.74 -34.62
CA ARG A 45 -2.56 -10.22 -35.78
C ARG A 45 -1.59 -9.17 -36.35
N GLY A 46 -1.74 -7.90 -35.99
CA GLY A 46 -0.97 -6.76 -36.56
C GLY A 46 0.21 -6.29 -35.73
N ASP A 47 0.44 -6.86 -34.53
CA ASP A 47 1.46 -6.37 -33.58
C ASP A 47 2.57 -7.43 -33.34
N LEU A 48 2.67 -8.45 -34.20
CA LEU A 48 3.62 -9.57 -34.05
C LEU A 48 5.02 -9.27 -34.62
N ASP A 49 5.14 -8.26 -35.48
CA ASP A 49 6.39 -7.82 -36.13
C ASP A 49 7.09 -6.65 -35.43
N ASP A 50 6.45 -6.04 -34.42
CA ASP A 50 6.96 -4.90 -33.67
C ASP A 50 7.84 -5.28 -32.45
N ILE A 51 8.05 -6.57 -32.18
CA ILE A 51 8.92 -7.05 -31.09
C ILE A 51 10.17 -7.72 -31.67
N SER A 52 11.27 -6.99 -31.65
CA SER A 52 12.62 -7.53 -31.86
C SER A 52 13.09 -8.22 -30.57
N TRP A 53 13.32 -9.53 -30.64
CA TRP A 53 13.80 -10.30 -29.48
C TRP A 53 15.22 -9.90 -29.05
N ASP A 54 15.98 -9.28 -29.95
CA ASP A 54 17.38 -8.88 -29.72
C ASP A 54 17.50 -7.61 -28.84
N ASP A 55 16.39 -6.88 -28.62
CA ASP A 55 16.36 -5.61 -27.89
C ASP A 55 15.79 -5.73 -26.46
N ILE A 56 15.48 -6.95 -26.00
CA ILE A 56 14.96 -7.20 -24.64
C ILE A 56 16.12 -7.30 -23.64
N ILE A 57 16.33 -6.24 -22.86
CA ILE A 57 17.37 -6.20 -21.81
C ILE A 57 16.76 -6.49 -20.44
N LEU A 58 16.99 -7.70 -19.91
CA LEU A 58 16.69 -8.04 -18.52
C LEU A 58 17.86 -7.65 -17.62
N ARG A 59 17.62 -6.70 -16.70
CA ARG A 59 18.59 -6.32 -15.66
C ARG A 59 18.14 -6.90 -14.33
N TYR A 60 19.05 -7.59 -13.65
CA TYR A 60 18.85 -8.07 -12.29
C TYR A 60 20.01 -7.57 -11.43
N GLU A 61 19.71 -7.16 -10.19
CA GLU A 61 20.72 -6.93 -9.17
C GLU A 61 20.69 -8.12 -8.20
N PRO A 62 21.81 -8.85 -8.03
CA PRO A 62 21.92 -9.84 -6.96
C PRO A 62 21.72 -9.13 -5.61
N SER A 63 20.71 -9.52 -4.83
CA SER A 63 20.49 -8.98 -3.49
C SER A 63 21.72 -9.24 -2.61
N PRO A 64 22.45 -8.22 -2.12
CA PRO A 64 23.65 -8.41 -1.32
C PRO A 64 23.37 -8.88 0.12
N GLN A 65 22.11 -9.14 0.50
CA GLN A 65 21.71 -9.39 1.90
C GLN A 65 21.49 -10.85 2.29
N GLN A 66 21.75 -11.82 1.42
CA GLN A 66 21.86 -13.19 1.91
C GLN A 66 23.21 -13.31 2.59
N ASN A 67 23.25 -13.34 3.93
CA ASN A 67 24.06 -14.28 4.73
C ASN A 67 24.37 -13.81 6.16
N ASP A 68 24.01 -12.57 6.54
CA ASP A 68 24.15 -12.14 7.93
C ASP A 68 22.81 -12.15 8.68
N PHE A 69 22.60 -13.18 9.50
CA PHE A 69 21.43 -13.25 10.39
C PHE A 69 21.54 -12.34 11.62
N SER A 70 22.60 -11.53 11.78
CA SER A 70 22.81 -10.65 12.95
C SER A 70 21.64 -9.71 13.21
N ALA A 71 21.14 -9.01 12.18
CA ALA A 71 20.06 -8.05 12.31
C ALA A 71 18.74 -8.74 12.75
N LEU A 72 18.41 -9.87 12.12
CA LEU A 72 17.26 -10.70 12.49
C LEU A 72 17.42 -11.29 13.90
N CYS A 73 18.64 -11.68 14.26
CA CYS A 73 18.97 -12.15 15.60
C CYS A 73 18.75 -11.05 16.65
N LYS A 74 19.26 -9.83 16.42
CA LYS A 74 19.05 -8.69 17.35
C LYS A 74 17.57 -8.38 17.53
N GLN A 75 16.78 -8.51 16.46
CA GLN A 75 15.35 -8.28 16.47
C GLN A 75 14.58 -9.33 17.30
N ALA A 76 14.74 -10.61 16.99
CA ALA A 76 13.86 -11.67 17.49
C ALA A 76 14.52 -12.69 18.43
N PHE A 77 15.85 -12.58 18.62
CA PHE A 77 16.68 -13.50 19.42
C PHE A 77 17.65 -12.86 20.43
N PRO A 78 17.29 -11.78 21.13
CA PRO A 78 18.21 -11.16 22.10
C PRO A 78 18.60 -12.08 23.27
N TYR A 79 17.77 -13.08 23.60
CA TYR A 79 18.02 -14.06 24.67
C TYR A 79 18.27 -15.47 24.09
N PRO A 80 18.76 -16.44 24.89
CA PRO A 80 18.91 -17.83 24.44
C PRO A 80 17.57 -18.49 24.08
N ALA A 81 16.53 -18.17 24.85
CA ALA A 81 15.15 -18.57 24.61
C ALA A 81 14.18 -17.44 25.00
N GLN A 82 13.12 -17.24 24.22
CA GLN A 82 12.20 -16.11 24.38
C GLN A 82 10.81 -16.38 23.82
N GLY A 83 9.84 -15.66 24.41
CA GLY A 83 8.50 -15.46 23.91
C GLY A 83 8.29 -14.01 23.42
N ARG A 84 7.13 -13.78 22.81
CA ARG A 84 6.75 -12.52 22.15
C ARG A 84 5.44 -11.95 22.70
N ALA A 85 4.56 -12.79 23.24
CA ALA A 85 3.33 -12.38 23.91
C ALA A 85 3.25 -12.85 25.37
N ALA A 86 2.20 -12.42 26.09
CA ALA A 86 2.04 -12.64 27.53
C ALA A 86 1.68 -14.09 27.91
N ASP A 87 1.12 -14.84 26.97
CA ASP A 87 0.71 -16.23 27.08
C ASP A 87 1.81 -17.21 26.61
N HIS A 88 2.90 -16.69 26.04
CA HIS A 88 4.03 -17.52 25.62
C HIS A 88 4.77 -18.10 26.84
N ASN A 89 5.32 -19.31 26.74
CA ASN A 89 6.00 -19.93 27.88
C ASN A 89 7.10 -20.94 27.52
N ILE A 90 8.04 -21.14 28.43
CA ILE A 90 9.00 -22.25 28.41
C ILE A 90 8.78 -23.11 29.65
N ASN A 91 8.70 -24.43 29.45
CA ASN A 91 8.54 -25.41 30.51
C ASN A 91 9.73 -26.37 30.54
N PHE A 92 10.50 -26.33 31.62
CA PHE A 92 11.65 -27.19 31.85
C PHE A 92 11.28 -28.59 32.35
N GLY A 93 10.02 -28.84 32.72
CA GLY A 93 9.53 -30.17 33.11
C GLY A 93 9.86 -30.61 34.54
N GLY A 94 10.60 -29.81 35.32
CA GLY A 94 11.06 -30.19 36.67
C GLY A 94 10.22 -29.64 37.82
N GLY A 95 9.67 -30.53 38.66
CA GLY A 95 9.10 -30.21 39.98
C GLY A 95 9.95 -30.68 41.16
N ASN A 96 10.99 -31.49 40.93
CA ASN A 96 11.88 -32.04 41.97
C ASN A 96 13.32 -31.52 41.79
N LEU A 97 13.95 -31.12 42.90
CA LEU A 97 15.23 -30.40 42.95
C LEU A 97 16.48 -31.26 42.62
N ASP A 98 16.33 -32.57 42.44
CA ASP A 98 17.45 -33.54 42.39
C ASP A 98 17.68 -34.23 41.02
N GLU A 99 16.87 -33.96 40.00
CA GLU A 99 17.12 -34.45 38.63
C GLU A 99 17.39 -33.31 37.65
N LEU A 100 18.37 -33.47 36.75
CA LEU A 100 18.68 -32.50 35.70
C LEU A 100 17.58 -32.52 34.62
N PHE A 101 16.58 -31.68 34.81
CA PHE A 101 15.61 -31.30 33.79
C PHE A 101 16.21 -30.27 32.81
N GLY A 102 15.46 -29.80 31.82
CA GLY A 102 15.99 -28.99 30.71
C GLY A 102 16.96 -27.87 31.13
N ILE A 103 17.97 -27.61 30.31
CA ILE A 103 19.08 -26.68 30.59
C ILE A 103 19.17 -25.62 29.49
N VAL A 104 19.48 -24.40 29.86
CA VAL A 104 19.88 -23.31 28.97
C VAL A 104 21.30 -22.88 29.31
N LEU A 105 22.13 -22.72 28.29
CA LEU A 105 23.50 -22.22 28.39
C LEU A 105 23.67 -20.94 27.55
N GLY A 106 24.55 -20.05 28.00
CA GLY A 106 24.83 -18.77 27.36
C GLY A 106 23.85 -17.65 27.72
N SER A 107 23.06 -17.81 28.79
CA SER A 107 22.27 -16.72 29.37
C SER A 107 23.19 -15.77 30.16
N THR A 108 22.92 -14.47 30.08
CA THR A 108 23.58 -13.49 30.93
C THR A 108 22.78 -13.34 32.21
N GLN A 109 23.35 -13.75 33.35
CA GLN A 109 22.69 -13.72 34.67
C GLN A 109 21.37 -14.52 34.74
N GLY A 110 21.22 -15.60 33.96
CA GLY A 110 20.00 -16.42 33.97
C GLY A 110 18.84 -15.86 33.14
N ARG A 111 19.00 -14.73 32.43
CA ARG A 111 17.89 -14.03 31.77
C ARG A 111 17.38 -14.74 30.52
N LEU A 112 16.06 -14.95 30.47
CA LEU A 112 15.30 -15.40 29.29
C LEU A 112 14.24 -14.37 28.90
N GLY A 113 13.88 -14.30 27.62
CA GLY A 113 12.96 -13.29 27.09
C GLY A 113 11.48 -13.60 27.35
N TYR A 114 11.09 -13.63 28.62
CA TYR A 114 9.71 -13.87 29.07
C TYR A 114 9.36 -12.86 30.16
N LYS A 115 8.40 -11.96 29.90
CA LYS A 115 8.16 -10.76 30.72
C LYS A 115 7.51 -11.04 32.07
N ASN A 116 6.55 -11.95 32.10
CA ASN A 116 5.64 -12.15 33.23
C ASN A 116 6.02 -13.39 34.03
N ASP A 117 5.72 -13.35 35.33
CA ASP A 117 5.79 -14.52 36.20
C ASP A 117 4.87 -15.64 35.69
N GLY A 118 5.34 -16.88 35.75
CA GLY A 118 4.62 -18.05 35.26
C GLY A 118 4.85 -18.40 33.78
N GLN A 119 5.52 -17.53 33.01
CA GLN A 119 5.96 -17.87 31.64
C GLN A 119 7.18 -18.79 31.62
N ILE A 120 7.99 -18.79 32.69
CA ILE A 120 9.08 -19.75 32.90
C ILE A 120 8.60 -20.78 33.92
N LYS A 121 8.38 -22.03 33.49
CA LYS A 121 7.82 -23.11 34.30
C LYS A 121 8.88 -24.17 34.59
N GLY A 122 8.90 -24.67 35.83
CA GLY A 122 9.79 -25.77 36.24
C GLY A 122 11.29 -25.41 36.26
N SER A 123 11.64 -24.12 36.33
CA SER A 123 13.04 -23.70 36.48
C SER A 123 13.58 -24.06 37.86
N TYR A 124 14.80 -24.59 37.91
CA TYR A 124 15.49 -25.05 39.11
C TYR A 124 16.92 -24.49 39.14
N ARG A 125 17.68 -24.72 40.23
CA ARG A 125 18.96 -24.06 40.51
C ARG A 125 20.09 -24.30 39.49
N LYS A 126 19.91 -25.18 38.49
CA LYS A 126 20.90 -25.42 37.42
C LYS A 126 20.31 -25.28 36.01
N ALA A 127 19.09 -24.74 35.89
CA ALA A 127 18.38 -24.63 34.63
C ALA A 127 18.99 -23.60 33.68
N CYS A 128 19.61 -22.51 34.17
CA CYS A 128 20.25 -21.49 33.34
C CYS A 128 21.66 -21.18 33.84
N ASP A 129 22.69 -21.58 33.08
CA ASP A 129 24.12 -21.37 33.40
C ASP A 129 24.52 -21.73 34.84
N GLY A 130 24.01 -22.85 35.34
CA GLY A 130 24.27 -23.30 36.72
C GLY A 130 23.49 -22.53 37.81
N GLY A 131 22.54 -21.68 37.40
CA GLY A 131 21.59 -20.95 38.26
C GLY A 131 20.12 -21.19 37.86
N VAL A 132 19.22 -20.34 38.39
CA VAL A 132 17.79 -20.31 38.02
C VAL A 132 17.57 -19.41 36.80
N CYS A 133 16.56 -19.72 36.00
CA CYS A 133 16.17 -18.88 34.87
C CYS A 133 15.28 -17.73 35.33
N LEU A 134 15.55 -16.52 34.85
CA LEU A 134 14.89 -15.29 35.27
C LEU A 134 14.11 -14.65 34.11
N PRO A 135 12.89 -14.16 34.36
CA PRO A 135 12.11 -13.43 33.36
C PRO A 135 12.78 -12.10 32.98
N THR A 136 12.55 -11.63 31.76
CA THR A 136 13.01 -10.35 31.18
C THR A 136 12.02 -9.94 30.07
N ALA A 137 12.17 -8.81 29.38
CA ALA A 137 11.23 -8.38 28.34
C ALA A 137 10.97 -9.44 27.23
N ASN A 138 9.70 -9.51 26.80
CA ASN A 138 9.31 -10.19 25.56
C ASN A 138 10.00 -9.52 24.36
N THR A 139 10.19 -10.28 23.28
CA THR A 139 10.94 -9.83 22.11
C THR A 139 10.03 -9.51 20.92
N ALA A 140 10.58 -8.84 19.91
CA ALA A 140 9.85 -8.57 18.67
C ALA A 140 9.69 -9.84 17.81
N SER A 141 8.69 -9.82 16.92
CA SER A 141 8.52 -10.82 15.86
C SER A 141 9.47 -10.54 14.69
N LEU A 142 9.80 -11.58 13.93
CA LEU A 142 10.53 -11.42 12.67
C LEU A 142 9.61 -10.87 11.57
N SER A 143 10.15 -10.02 10.71
CA SER A 143 9.53 -9.71 9.42
C SER A 143 9.80 -10.84 8.44
N LEU A 144 8.81 -11.72 8.25
CA LEU A 144 8.92 -12.89 7.38
C LEU A 144 8.24 -12.64 6.02
N PRO A 145 8.73 -13.28 4.93
CA PRO A 145 8.00 -13.28 3.66
C PRO A 145 6.60 -13.88 3.83
N VAL A 146 5.66 -13.50 2.95
CA VAL A 146 4.30 -14.07 2.94
C VAL A 146 4.39 -15.60 2.84
N SER A 147 3.65 -16.29 3.72
CA SER A 147 3.64 -17.75 3.75
C SER A 147 3.21 -18.32 2.40
N ARG A 148 3.98 -19.27 1.87
CA ARG A 148 3.68 -19.98 0.61
C ARG A 148 2.90 -21.28 0.82
N PHE A 149 2.49 -21.61 2.04
CA PHE A 149 1.75 -22.83 2.32
C PHE A 149 0.25 -22.69 2.04
N PRO A 150 -0.42 -23.71 1.46
CA PRO A 150 0.12 -25.02 1.04
C PRO A 150 0.96 -24.94 -0.25
N LEU A 151 1.96 -25.81 -0.38
CA LEU A 151 2.82 -25.83 -1.56
C LEU A 151 2.17 -26.64 -2.71
N LEU A 152 2.41 -26.17 -3.93
CA LEU A 152 2.08 -26.88 -5.16
C LEU A 152 2.85 -28.21 -5.24
N SER A 153 2.24 -29.23 -5.84
CA SER A 153 2.87 -30.54 -5.98
C SER A 153 3.77 -30.58 -7.21
N GLY A 154 5.05 -30.92 -7.01
CA GLY A 154 6.00 -31.18 -8.10
C GLY A 154 6.30 -32.67 -8.29
N GLN A 155 7.44 -32.98 -8.91
CA GLN A 155 7.91 -34.35 -9.14
C GLN A 155 8.24 -35.08 -7.82
N ASN A 156 7.92 -36.37 -7.76
CA ASN A 156 8.31 -37.23 -6.64
C ASN A 156 9.68 -37.85 -6.93
N ILE A 157 10.55 -37.90 -5.92
CA ILE A 157 11.88 -38.48 -6.01
C ILE A 157 12.02 -39.50 -4.88
N THR A 158 12.40 -40.73 -5.22
CA THR A 158 12.80 -41.74 -4.24
C THR A 158 14.23 -42.14 -4.50
N VAL A 159 15.14 -41.77 -3.60
CA VAL A 159 16.55 -42.18 -3.67
C VAL A 159 16.69 -43.53 -2.98
N GLN A 160 17.03 -44.54 -3.78
CA GLN A 160 17.11 -45.92 -3.34
C GLN A 160 18.31 -46.17 -2.42
N TYR A 161 18.31 -47.34 -1.76
CA TYR A 161 19.34 -47.76 -0.82
C TYR A 161 20.77 -47.52 -1.35
N GLY A 162 21.60 -46.86 -0.54
CA GLY A 162 23.02 -46.61 -0.85
C GLY A 162 23.29 -45.61 -1.98
N GLN A 163 22.27 -45.10 -2.69
CA GLN A 163 22.45 -44.24 -3.85
C GLN A 163 22.64 -42.76 -3.47
N ASP A 164 23.24 -42.00 -4.37
CA ASP A 164 23.41 -40.55 -4.25
C ASP A 164 22.69 -39.84 -5.41
N LYS A 165 21.91 -38.81 -5.10
CA LYS A 165 21.24 -37.97 -6.11
C LYS A 165 21.65 -36.52 -5.92
N GLN A 166 22.18 -35.93 -6.99
CA GLN A 166 22.38 -34.49 -7.07
C GLN A 166 21.12 -33.86 -7.65
N LEU A 167 20.63 -32.80 -7.02
CA LEU A 167 19.60 -31.93 -7.58
C LEU A 167 20.26 -30.63 -8.03
N THR A 168 20.15 -30.38 -9.32
CA THR A 168 20.70 -29.21 -10.01
C THR A 168 19.56 -28.42 -10.64
N THR A 169 19.89 -27.30 -11.27
CA THR A 169 18.91 -26.47 -12.00
C THR A 169 18.12 -27.23 -13.06
N SER A 170 18.68 -28.29 -13.66
CA SER A 170 17.96 -29.12 -14.64
C SER A 170 16.85 -29.99 -14.03
N ASP A 171 16.89 -30.27 -12.72
CA ASP A 171 15.85 -31.07 -12.05
C ASP A 171 14.61 -30.24 -11.68
N GLY A 172 14.63 -28.92 -11.92
CA GLY A 172 13.56 -27.98 -11.56
C GLY A 172 13.61 -27.52 -10.10
N ILE A 173 12.68 -26.64 -9.71
CA ILE A 173 12.65 -26.01 -8.36
C ILE A 173 11.44 -26.42 -7.51
N GLN A 174 10.55 -27.26 -8.03
CA GLN A 174 9.32 -27.69 -7.34
C GLN A 174 9.23 -29.21 -7.26
N PHE A 175 9.09 -29.75 -6.05
CA PHE A 175 9.03 -31.19 -5.80
C PHE A 175 7.82 -31.57 -4.95
N GLY A 176 7.24 -32.73 -5.24
CA GLY A 176 6.20 -33.35 -4.44
C GLY A 176 6.83 -33.98 -3.19
N THR A 177 6.96 -35.29 -3.18
CA THR A 177 7.65 -36.03 -2.12
C THR A 177 9.07 -36.40 -2.55
N ILE A 178 10.06 -35.99 -1.76
CA ILE A 178 11.42 -36.51 -1.83
C ILE A 178 11.63 -37.47 -0.67
N THR A 179 11.93 -38.73 -0.96
CA THR A 179 12.21 -39.78 0.01
C THR A 179 13.62 -40.31 -0.13
N THR A 180 14.34 -40.44 0.98
CA THR A 180 15.65 -41.12 1.02
C THR A 180 15.56 -42.42 1.80
N ASN A 181 16.01 -43.52 1.22
CA ASN A 181 16.14 -44.81 1.92
C ASN A 181 17.45 -44.87 2.72
N TYR A 182 17.66 -45.96 3.47
CA TYR A 182 18.89 -46.17 4.24
C TYR A 182 20.15 -46.02 3.37
N SER A 183 21.15 -45.30 3.89
CA SER A 183 22.41 -44.96 3.22
C SER A 183 22.25 -44.17 1.91
N ALA A 184 21.07 -43.59 1.64
CA ALA A 184 20.87 -42.69 0.51
C ALA A 184 21.29 -41.25 0.85
N SER A 185 21.74 -40.47 -0.14
CA SER A 185 21.94 -39.03 0.03
C SER A 185 21.39 -38.20 -1.13
N VAL A 186 20.92 -36.99 -0.81
CA VAL A 186 20.51 -35.97 -1.77
C VAL A 186 21.38 -34.73 -1.56
N ASP A 187 21.95 -34.19 -2.63
CA ASP A 187 22.75 -32.97 -2.57
C ASP A 187 22.12 -31.93 -3.48
N ILE A 188 21.51 -30.93 -2.85
CA ILE A 188 20.74 -29.89 -3.48
C ILE A 188 21.67 -28.71 -3.73
N LYS A 189 22.14 -28.58 -4.97
CA LYS A 189 23.15 -27.60 -5.37
C LYS A 189 22.60 -26.22 -5.68
N GLN A 190 21.28 -26.05 -5.66
CA GLN A 190 20.60 -24.81 -5.97
C GLN A 190 19.70 -24.34 -4.81
N ALA A 191 19.53 -23.03 -4.70
CA ALA A 191 18.58 -22.40 -3.78
C ALA A 191 17.16 -22.38 -4.38
N GLY A 192 16.19 -21.88 -3.60
CA GLY A 192 14.86 -21.52 -4.13
C GLY A 192 13.89 -22.68 -4.29
N ILE A 193 14.20 -23.85 -3.71
CA ILE A 193 13.39 -25.05 -3.91
C ILE A 193 12.17 -25.08 -2.98
N THR A 194 11.03 -25.49 -3.54
CA THR A 194 9.83 -25.85 -2.78
C THR A 194 9.63 -27.37 -2.78
N ILE A 195 9.44 -27.98 -1.60
CA ILE A 195 9.22 -29.42 -1.43
C ILE A 195 7.96 -29.65 -0.61
N LYS A 196 6.97 -30.35 -1.18
CA LYS A 196 5.74 -30.65 -0.43
C LYS A 196 6.01 -31.59 0.75
N LYS A 197 6.79 -32.65 0.55
CA LYS A 197 7.25 -33.54 1.62
C LYS A 197 8.71 -33.93 1.42
N LEU A 198 9.58 -33.61 2.37
CA LEU A 198 10.94 -34.14 2.45
C LEU A 198 10.96 -35.19 3.57
N ASP A 199 11.08 -36.46 3.20
CA ASP A 199 11.00 -37.62 4.09
C ASP A 199 12.33 -38.37 4.09
N LEU A 200 13.16 -38.15 5.10
CA LEU A 200 14.55 -38.60 5.08
C LEU A 200 14.75 -40.09 5.39
N GLY A 201 13.67 -40.86 5.61
CA GLY A 201 13.80 -42.25 6.03
C GLY A 201 14.66 -42.37 7.29
N SER A 202 15.41 -43.47 7.45
CA SER A 202 16.33 -43.68 8.58
C SER A 202 17.71 -44.16 8.12
N GLY A 203 18.74 -43.75 8.86
CA GLY A 203 20.13 -44.21 8.75
C GLY A 203 20.88 -43.69 7.53
N ARG A 204 21.78 -42.71 7.73
CA ARG A 204 22.74 -42.25 6.70
C ARG A 204 23.82 -43.27 6.37
N GLY A 205 23.94 -44.35 7.14
CA GLY A 205 24.80 -45.49 6.82
C GLY A 205 26.28 -45.11 6.66
N GLY A 206 26.77 -44.17 7.47
CA GLY A 206 28.15 -43.66 7.42
C GLY A 206 28.40 -42.53 6.41
N LYS A 207 27.41 -42.12 5.62
CA LYS A 207 27.54 -40.94 4.73
C LYS A 207 27.63 -39.63 5.54
N PRO A 208 28.31 -38.59 5.01
CA PRO A 208 28.47 -37.32 5.71
C PRO A 208 27.13 -36.61 5.94
N TYR A 209 26.15 -36.80 5.05
CA TYR A 209 24.81 -36.23 5.13
C TYR A 209 23.76 -37.14 4.49
N THR A 210 22.51 -36.97 4.88
CA THR A 210 21.33 -37.50 4.18
C THR A 210 20.83 -36.50 3.14
N VAL A 211 20.78 -35.21 3.51
CA VAL A 211 20.55 -34.12 2.57
C VAL A 211 21.60 -33.04 2.75
N ARG A 212 22.11 -32.47 1.68
CA ARG A 212 22.91 -31.26 1.71
C ARG A 212 22.20 -30.14 0.97
N LEU A 213 22.14 -28.95 1.58
CA LEU A 213 21.56 -27.75 0.99
C LEU A 213 22.68 -26.76 0.64
N ALA A 214 22.58 -26.14 -0.54
CA ALA A 214 23.35 -24.94 -0.88
C ALA A 214 22.82 -23.72 -0.09
N ALA A 215 23.56 -22.61 -0.10
CA ALA A 215 23.08 -21.37 0.52
C ALA A 215 21.81 -20.86 -0.16
N GLY A 216 20.86 -20.31 0.60
CA GLY A 216 19.63 -19.69 0.10
C GLY A 216 18.35 -20.17 0.78
N ASP A 217 17.22 -19.97 0.11
CA ASP A 217 15.88 -20.16 0.68
C ASP A 217 15.25 -21.48 0.26
N TYR A 218 14.61 -22.16 1.20
CA TYR A 218 13.90 -23.40 0.97
C TYR A 218 12.54 -23.38 1.66
N TRP A 219 11.50 -23.82 0.95
CA TRP A 219 10.15 -23.97 1.50
C TRP A 219 9.77 -25.45 1.53
N ILE A 220 9.47 -25.99 2.70
CA ILE A 220 9.12 -27.40 2.88
C ILE A 220 7.80 -27.52 3.65
N GLU A 221 6.77 -28.12 3.06
CA GLU A 221 5.48 -28.22 3.76
C GLU A 221 5.53 -29.28 4.86
N THR A 222 6.15 -30.43 4.61
CA THR A 222 6.42 -31.43 5.65
C THR A 222 7.86 -31.90 5.59
N LEU A 223 8.63 -31.65 6.65
CA LEU A 223 9.98 -32.19 6.83
C LEU A 223 9.94 -33.27 7.90
N ALA A 224 10.15 -34.52 7.49
CA ALA A 224 10.22 -35.68 8.37
C ALA A 224 11.63 -36.27 8.33
N MET A 225 12.28 -36.34 9.50
CA MET A 225 13.63 -36.86 9.66
C MET A 225 13.58 -38.01 10.66
N ASN A 226 13.87 -39.26 10.26
CA ASN A 226 13.97 -40.36 11.24
C ASN A 226 15.41 -40.54 11.72
N ASP A 227 15.65 -41.56 12.56
CA ASP A 227 16.91 -41.77 13.27
C ASP A 227 18.14 -41.82 12.33
N ASP A 228 19.25 -41.24 12.79
CA ASP A 228 20.54 -41.14 12.08
C ASP A 228 20.44 -40.50 10.69
N THR A 229 19.54 -39.51 10.53
CA THR A 229 19.50 -38.64 9.34
C THR A 229 20.16 -37.30 9.62
N LEU A 230 20.79 -36.71 8.60
CA LEU A 230 21.48 -35.41 8.71
C LEU A 230 21.14 -34.49 7.53
N ILE A 231 20.76 -33.25 7.82
CA ILE A 231 20.75 -32.15 6.83
C ILE A 231 22.00 -31.27 7.06
N GLU A 232 22.90 -31.24 6.08
CA GLU A 232 24.11 -30.42 6.07
C GLU A 232 23.89 -29.13 5.27
N LEU A 233 24.49 -28.01 5.70
CA LEU A 233 24.38 -26.72 5.02
C LEU A 233 25.75 -26.30 4.47
N SER A 234 25.82 -26.08 3.18
CA SER A 234 27.06 -25.66 2.50
C SER A 234 27.37 -24.18 2.75
N GLY A 235 26.34 -23.37 3.01
CA GLY A 235 26.41 -21.96 3.39
C GLY A 235 25.12 -21.54 4.13
N PRO A 236 24.83 -20.24 4.27
CA PRO A 236 23.67 -19.80 5.04
C PRO A 236 22.34 -20.11 4.35
N VAL A 237 21.39 -20.62 5.14
CA VAL A 237 20.09 -21.13 4.66
C VAL A 237 18.95 -20.58 5.51
N ARG A 238 17.93 -20.05 4.83
CA ARG A 238 16.61 -19.80 5.43
C ARG A 238 15.70 -20.97 5.08
N LEU A 239 15.36 -21.77 6.09
CA LEU A 239 14.54 -22.96 5.93
C LEU A 239 13.13 -22.69 6.48
N PHE A 240 12.17 -22.46 5.59
CA PHE A 240 10.77 -22.24 5.91
C PHE A 240 10.03 -23.58 5.89
N VAL A 241 9.52 -24.03 7.04
CA VAL A 241 8.87 -25.34 7.18
C VAL A 241 7.48 -25.19 7.77
N LYS A 242 6.45 -25.80 7.19
CA LYS A 242 5.13 -25.81 7.85
C LYS A 242 5.14 -26.78 9.03
N ASN A 243 5.49 -28.05 8.77
CA ASN A 243 5.55 -29.11 9.78
C ASN A 243 6.94 -29.78 9.81
N LEU A 244 7.66 -29.64 10.93
CA LEU A 244 8.95 -30.30 11.17
C LEU A 244 8.84 -31.38 12.25
N LYS A 245 9.08 -32.63 11.86
CA LYS A 245 9.20 -33.78 12.76
C LYS A 245 10.57 -34.42 12.66
N MET A 246 11.34 -34.32 13.73
CA MET A 246 12.61 -35.02 13.94
C MET A 246 12.39 -36.19 14.90
N VAL A 247 12.64 -37.42 14.47
CA VAL A 247 12.68 -38.62 15.33
C VAL A 247 14.08 -38.74 15.94
N GLY A 248 14.27 -39.65 16.90
CA GLY A 248 15.40 -39.62 17.80
C GLY A 248 16.76 -39.76 17.12
N GLY A 249 17.73 -38.93 17.50
CA GLY A 249 19.07 -38.95 16.88
C GLY A 249 19.08 -38.55 15.41
N SER A 250 18.21 -37.61 15.01
CA SER A 250 18.31 -36.88 13.73
C SER A 250 18.96 -35.51 13.91
N PHE A 251 19.62 -34.99 12.87
CA PHE A 251 20.52 -33.84 12.98
C PHE A 251 20.27 -32.81 11.88
N LEU A 252 20.07 -31.54 12.25
CA LEU A 252 19.94 -30.43 11.32
C LEU A 252 21.06 -29.43 11.55
N ASN A 253 21.90 -29.23 10.53
CA ASN A 253 23.11 -28.42 10.61
C ASN A 253 24.01 -28.82 11.80
N SER A 254 24.07 -30.11 12.09
CA SER A 254 24.83 -30.69 13.20
C SER A 254 25.33 -32.06 12.78
N LYS A 255 26.56 -32.42 13.17
CA LYS A 255 27.20 -33.68 12.74
C LYS A 255 26.78 -34.92 13.53
N GLY A 256 26.16 -34.72 14.69
CA GLY A 256 25.72 -35.79 15.59
C GLY A 256 25.13 -35.25 16.89
N VAL A 257 24.82 -36.18 17.80
CA VAL A 257 24.20 -35.86 19.10
C VAL A 257 25.09 -34.90 19.89
N ASN A 258 24.54 -33.76 20.29
CA ASN A 258 25.23 -32.72 21.07
C ASN A 258 26.54 -32.25 20.40
N GLN A 259 26.58 -32.22 19.07
CA GLN A 259 27.70 -31.67 18.32
C GLN A 259 27.28 -30.36 17.66
N ARG A 260 27.86 -29.25 18.12
CA ARG A 260 27.61 -27.93 17.56
C ARG A 260 28.10 -27.83 16.11
N GLY A 261 27.18 -27.50 15.21
CA GLY A 261 27.51 -26.99 13.87
C GLY A 261 27.59 -25.46 13.86
N ASP A 262 27.76 -24.89 12.67
CA ASP A 262 27.85 -23.44 12.51
C ASP A 262 26.45 -22.81 12.64
N ILE A 263 26.21 -22.15 13.77
CA ILE A 263 24.91 -21.55 14.11
C ILE A 263 24.52 -20.45 13.10
N GLY A 264 25.50 -19.74 12.51
CA GLY A 264 25.26 -18.69 11.52
C GLY A 264 24.77 -19.19 10.17
N LYS A 265 24.77 -20.51 9.93
CA LYS A 265 24.31 -21.08 8.66
C LYS A 265 22.82 -21.39 8.60
N LEU A 266 22.08 -21.33 9.69
CA LEU A 266 20.66 -21.71 9.69
C LEU A 266 19.77 -20.69 10.38
N LEU A 267 18.81 -20.17 9.62
CA LEU A 267 17.56 -19.63 10.15
C LEU A 267 16.43 -20.62 9.81
N LEU A 268 15.93 -21.33 10.81
CA LEU A 268 14.79 -22.24 10.69
C LEU A 268 13.52 -21.49 11.12
N VAL A 269 12.55 -21.40 10.21
CA VAL A 269 11.25 -20.77 10.44
C VAL A 269 10.15 -21.83 10.33
N THR A 270 9.46 -22.13 11.42
CA THR A 270 8.33 -23.07 11.43
C THR A 270 6.97 -22.37 11.55
N TYR A 271 5.96 -22.84 10.83
CA TYR A 271 4.64 -22.18 10.78
C TYR A 271 3.53 -22.90 11.57
N ASP A 272 3.59 -24.23 11.69
CA ASP A 272 2.52 -25.02 12.31
C ASP A 272 3.06 -25.89 13.45
N SER A 273 4.02 -26.79 13.17
CA SER A 273 4.60 -27.65 14.21
C SER A 273 6.12 -27.83 14.11
N LEU A 274 6.75 -27.92 15.28
CA LEU A 274 8.16 -28.27 15.46
C LEU A 274 8.26 -29.30 16.60
N SER A 275 8.79 -30.49 16.31
CA SER A 275 9.05 -31.51 17.33
C SER A 275 10.38 -32.20 17.12
N MET A 276 11.16 -32.29 18.19
CA MET A 276 12.43 -32.99 18.29
C MET A 276 12.26 -34.23 19.17
N GLY A 277 12.60 -35.40 18.65
CA GLY A 277 12.68 -36.65 19.42
C GLY A 277 13.95 -36.71 20.27
N ASP A 278 14.10 -37.80 21.01
CA ASP A 278 15.24 -38.01 21.91
C ASP A 278 16.58 -37.94 21.16
N LYS A 279 17.61 -37.27 21.69
CA LYS A 279 18.93 -37.14 21.02
C LYS A 279 18.95 -36.35 19.70
N ALA A 280 17.83 -35.79 19.24
CA ALA A 280 17.83 -34.92 18.06
C ALA A 280 18.63 -33.64 18.32
N THR A 281 19.34 -33.14 17.31
CA THR A 281 20.20 -31.94 17.45
C THR A 281 20.00 -30.94 16.30
N ILE A 282 19.79 -29.67 16.62
CA ILE A 282 19.72 -28.56 15.66
C ILE A 282 20.85 -27.56 15.99
N SER A 283 21.57 -27.03 14.99
CA SER A 283 22.39 -25.83 15.18
C SER A 283 21.88 -24.67 14.32
N GLY A 284 21.42 -23.57 14.92
CA GLY A 284 20.83 -22.43 14.19
C GLY A 284 19.95 -21.52 15.03
N LEU A 285 19.42 -20.48 14.38
CA LEU A 285 18.34 -19.64 14.91
C LEU A 285 16.99 -20.30 14.59
N VAL A 286 16.21 -20.62 15.62
CA VAL A 286 14.95 -21.36 15.50
C VAL A 286 13.77 -20.47 15.85
N TYR A 287 12.99 -20.08 14.84
CA TYR A 287 11.80 -19.26 14.99
C TYR A 287 10.54 -20.07 14.69
N GLN A 288 9.57 -20.09 15.60
CA GLN A 288 8.24 -20.62 15.34
C GLN A 288 7.24 -19.48 15.30
N GLN A 289 6.47 -19.36 14.21
CA GLN A 289 5.42 -18.36 13.99
C GLN A 289 4.18 -18.65 14.86
N GLU A 290 3.48 -17.60 15.29
CA GLU A 290 2.19 -17.70 16.00
C GLU A 290 1.06 -18.19 15.08
N GLY A 291 0.05 -18.85 15.66
CA GLY A 291 -1.21 -19.20 14.97
C GLY A 291 -1.24 -20.59 14.34
N GLY A 292 -0.30 -21.47 14.70
CA GLY A 292 -0.30 -22.88 14.33
C GLY A 292 -1.36 -23.70 15.08
N SER A 293 -1.63 -24.92 14.60
CA SER A 293 -2.57 -25.86 15.23
C SER A 293 -1.96 -26.58 16.44
N LYS A 294 -0.62 -26.52 16.60
CA LYS A 294 0.16 -27.15 17.67
C LYS A 294 1.18 -26.18 18.23
N ASP A 295 0.76 -25.36 19.19
CA ASP A 295 1.56 -24.24 19.71
C ASP A 295 2.78 -24.62 20.55
N ALA A 296 3.02 -25.91 20.84
CA ALA A 296 4.17 -26.35 21.62
C ALA A 296 5.29 -26.93 20.74
N PHE A 297 6.44 -26.25 20.73
CA PHE A 297 7.71 -26.85 20.35
C PHE A 297 8.14 -27.87 21.42
N ILE A 298 8.20 -29.15 21.03
CA ILE A 298 8.52 -30.27 21.92
C ILE A 298 9.96 -30.71 21.71
N MET A 299 10.73 -30.76 22.79
CA MET A 299 12.08 -31.34 22.85
C MET A 299 12.03 -32.67 23.63
N GLY A 300 12.35 -33.78 22.97
CA GLY A 300 12.51 -35.11 23.57
C GLY A 300 13.73 -35.19 24.49
N SER A 301 13.91 -36.31 25.18
CA SER A 301 14.97 -36.47 26.18
C SER A 301 16.36 -36.38 25.56
N SER A 302 17.28 -35.68 26.23
CA SER A 302 18.65 -35.47 25.76
C SER A 302 18.69 -34.92 24.33
N SER A 303 17.81 -33.99 23.98
CA SER A 303 17.85 -33.28 22.69
C SER A 303 18.57 -31.93 22.82
N TYR A 304 19.13 -31.40 21.73
CA TYR A 304 20.06 -30.28 21.79
C TYR A 304 19.75 -29.23 20.72
N ILE A 305 19.66 -27.97 21.14
CA ILE A 305 19.74 -26.82 20.23
C ILE A 305 21.04 -26.10 20.53
N HIS A 306 21.91 -25.95 19.53
CA HIS A 306 23.01 -25.00 19.58
C HIS A 306 22.59 -23.75 18.83
N GLY A 307 22.28 -22.67 19.54
CA GLY A 307 21.73 -21.45 18.96
C GLY A 307 20.70 -20.81 19.86
N ARG A 308 19.70 -20.17 19.25
CA ARG A 308 18.70 -19.34 19.96
C ARG A 308 17.30 -19.67 19.47
N VAL A 309 16.31 -19.59 20.37
CA VAL A 309 14.95 -20.08 20.09
C VAL A 309 13.90 -19.01 20.42
N SER A 310 13.06 -18.67 19.44
CA SER A 310 11.89 -17.81 19.60
C SER A 310 10.62 -18.59 19.27
N SER A 311 9.82 -18.98 20.26
CA SER A 311 8.63 -19.81 20.05
C SER A 311 7.49 -19.40 20.99
N PRO A 312 6.21 -19.59 20.59
CA PRO A 312 5.06 -19.41 21.47
C PRO A 312 5.12 -20.28 22.72
N SER A 313 5.43 -21.57 22.59
CA SER A 313 5.56 -22.46 23.73
C SER A 313 6.67 -23.49 23.53
N ILE A 314 7.56 -23.65 24.51
CA ILE A 314 8.65 -24.63 24.48
C ILE A 314 8.48 -25.61 25.63
N ALA A 315 8.43 -26.91 25.33
CA ALA A 315 8.45 -27.99 26.31
C ALA A 315 9.80 -28.72 26.24
N VAL A 316 10.64 -28.53 27.26
CA VAL A 316 12.01 -29.03 27.30
C VAL A 316 12.06 -30.38 28.04
N GLY A 317 12.43 -31.45 27.33
CA GLY A 317 12.55 -32.80 27.90
C GLY A 317 13.76 -32.98 28.81
N LYS A 318 13.78 -34.11 29.55
CA LYS A 318 14.84 -34.45 30.51
C LYS A 318 16.24 -34.42 29.86
N HIS A 319 17.22 -33.82 30.51
CA HIS A 319 18.60 -33.63 29.99
C HIS A 319 18.74 -32.89 28.64
N SER A 320 17.70 -32.20 28.16
CA SER A 320 17.81 -31.44 26.91
C SER A 320 18.47 -30.09 27.14
N VAL A 321 19.15 -29.56 26.14
CA VAL A 321 19.95 -28.33 26.26
C VAL A 321 19.63 -27.35 25.13
N ILE A 322 19.37 -26.09 25.48
CA ILE A 322 19.43 -24.95 24.55
C ILE A 322 20.71 -24.17 24.87
N ASP A 323 21.70 -24.27 24.00
CA ASP A 323 23.03 -23.71 24.19
C ASP A 323 23.32 -22.60 23.19
N SER A 324 23.25 -21.36 23.67
CA SER A 324 23.49 -20.15 22.89
C SER A 324 24.92 -19.61 23.01
N SER A 325 25.79 -20.26 23.81
CA SER A 325 27.14 -19.75 24.12
C SER A 325 28.07 -19.63 22.91
N GLY A 326 27.72 -20.27 21.79
CA GLY A 326 28.45 -20.20 20.53
C GLY A 326 28.02 -19.12 19.55
N TYR A 327 27.00 -18.31 19.89
CA TYR A 327 26.43 -17.36 18.94
C TYR A 327 25.80 -16.14 19.65
N SER A 328 26.35 -14.96 19.37
CA SER A 328 25.75 -13.68 19.73
C SER A 328 25.04 -13.09 18.51
N CYS A 329 24.04 -12.25 18.74
CA CYS A 329 23.34 -11.57 17.64
C CYS A 329 24.18 -10.47 16.97
N GLY A 330 25.49 -10.39 17.23
CA GLY A 330 26.44 -9.46 16.63
C GLY A 330 26.96 -9.86 15.24
N GLY A 331 26.51 -10.99 14.69
CA GLY A 331 27.04 -11.54 13.43
C GLY A 331 28.11 -12.60 13.70
N SER A 332 28.35 -13.44 12.70
CA SER A 332 29.31 -14.53 12.74
C SER A 332 30.75 -14.03 12.69
N GLU A 333 31.18 -13.22 13.65
CA GLU A 333 32.58 -12.91 13.88
C GLU A 333 32.83 -12.85 15.39
N ASN A 334 32.96 -14.03 15.99
CA ASN A 334 33.56 -14.17 17.32
C ASN A 334 35.09 -13.93 17.28
N GLN A 335 35.61 -13.38 16.17
CA GLN A 335 36.99 -13.04 15.94
C GLN A 335 37.05 -11.64 15.34
N VAL A 336 38.13 -10.92 15.58
CA VAL A 336 38.40 -9.65 14.89
C VAL A 336 38.93 -10.00 13.49
N ASP A 337 38.30 -9.54 12.40
CA ASP A 337 38.82 -9.70 11.03
C ASP A 337 40.18 -8.98 10.89
N HIS A 338 40.21 -7.71 11.31
CA HIS A 338 41.41 -6.87 11.36
C HIS A 338 41.26 -5.69 12.32
N TYR A 339 42.36 -5.05 12.65
CA TYR A 339 42.39 -3.75 13.32
C TYR A 339 42.67 -2.64 12.30
N GLU A 340 42.00 -1.49 12.44
CA GLU A 340 42.33 -0.29 11.67
C GLU A 340 42.95 0.79 12.56
N LEU A 341 44.06 1.37 12.13
CA LEU A 341 44.68 2.53 12.76
C LEU A 341 44.54 3.76 11.85
N HIS A 342 43.79 4.77 12.30
CA HIS A 342 43.57 6.01 11.57
C HIS A 342 44.36 7.15 12.21
N TYR A 343 45.15 7.88 11.42
CA TYR A 343 45.99 8.99 11.88
C TYR A 343 46.22 10.03 10.79
N GLY A 344 46.60 11.24 11.20
CA GLY A 344 46.95 12.33 10.28
C GLY A 344 48.32 12.13 9.62
N ALA A 345 48.52 12.70 8.42
CA ALA A 345 49.77 12.59 7.67
C ALA A 345 51.02 13.12 8.41
N GLN A 346 50.84 14.12 9.28
CA GLN A 346 51.91 14.71 10.07
C GLN A 346 51.40 15.22 11.41
N THR A 347 52.24 15.14 12.44
CA THR A 347 52.00 15.72 13.77
C THR A 347 53.20 16.58 14.15
N LEU A 348 52.99 17.69 14.86
CA LEU A 348 54.11 18.50 15.34
C LEU A 348 54.75 17.84 16.56
N THR A 349 56.07 17.94 16.72
CA THR A 349 56.78 17.41 17.91
C THR A 349 56.35 18.08 19.21
N CYS A 350 55.72 19.26 19.15
CA CYS A 350 55.12 19.98 20.27
C CYS A 350 53.63 19.67 20.49
N GLU A 351 53.02 18.82 19.66
CA GLU A 351 51.62 18.38 19.76
C GLU A 351 51.55 16.87 20.03
N VAL A 352 50.39 16.39 20.48
CA VAL A 352 50.04 14.96 20.48
C VAL A 352 49.46 14.58 19.12
N ALA A 353 49.80 13.39 18.62
CA ALA A 353 49.12 12.83 17.45
C ALA A 353 47.81 12.17 17.90
N ASN A 354 46.67 12.65 17.39
CA ASN A 354 45.40 11.97 17.59
C ASN A 354 45.33 10.75 16.67
N VAL A 355 45.06 9.58 17.24
CA VAL A 355 45.00 8.30 16.54
C VAL A 355 43.72 7.58 16.95
N GLN A 356 43.02 6.99 15.99
CA GLN A 356 41.87 6.14 16.26
C GLN A 356 42.20 4.69 15.92
N LEU A 357 42.03 3.80 16.90
CA LEU A 357 42.14 2.35 16.71
C LEU A 357 40.73 1.75 16.67
N LYS A 358 40.43 0.98 15.63
CA LYS A 358 39.17 0.24 15.49
C LYS A 358 39.45 -1.25 15.44
N ALA A 359 38.58 -2.05 16.04
CA ALA A 359 38.52 -3.50 15.86
C ALA A 359 37.37 -3.80 14.90
N CYS A 360 37.67 -4.33 13.73
CA CYS A 360 36.69 -4.58 12.68
C CYS A 360 36.21 -6.03 12.75
N ALA A 361 34.91 -6.21 12.67
CA ALA A 361 34.25 -7.52 12.64
C ALA A 361 33.93 -7.98 11.22
N ASN A 362 34.41 -7.27 10.18
CA ASN A 362 34.29 -7.66 8.78
C ASN A 362 35.36 -6.98 7.92
N GLY A 363 35.53 -7.49 6.69
CA GLY A 363 36.61 -7.10 5.78
C GLY A 363 36.63 -5.63 5.33
N ASP A 364 35.50 -4.93 5.36
CA ASP A 364 35.38 -3.50 5.00
C ASP A 364 35.24 -2.56 6.20
N CYS A 365 35.33 -3.10 7.43
CA CYS A 365 35.16 -2.40 8.69
C CYS A 365 33.86 -1.61 8.84
N SER A 366 32.81 -1.96 8.08
CA SER A 366 31.48 -1.39 8.26
C SER A 366 30.82 -1.85 9.57
N THR A 367 31.30 -2.95 10.16
CA THR A 367 30.89 -3.45 11.47
C THR A 367 32.08 -3.51 12.41
N LEU A 368 31.92 -2.96 13.62
CA LEU A 368 32.96 -2.99 14.66
C LEU A 368 32.75 -4.17 15.62
N TYR A 369 33.86 -4.73 16.10
CA TYR A 369 33.91 -5.81 17.08
C TYR A 369 33.59 -5.29 18.49
N ASP A 370 32.49 -5.76 19.08
CA ASP A 370 31.90 -5.20 20.31
C ASP A 370 32.10 -6.06 21.56
N LEU A 371 32.80 -7.20 21.46
CA LEU A 371 33.06 -8.10 22.60
C LEU A 371 34.33 -7.71 23.39
N GLY A 372 35.00 -6.66 22.95
CA GLY A 372 36.17 -6.07 23.58
C GLY A 372 37.50 -6.72 23.17
N ALA A 373 38.53 -5.90 22.96
CA ALA A 373 39.85 -6.34 22.52
C ALA A 373 40.96 -5.65 23.31
N ASN A 374 42.08 -6.33 23.49
CA ASN A 374 43.28 -5.77 24.12
C ASN A 374 44.43 -5.77 23.13
N VAL A 375 44.97 -4.59 22.80
CA VAL A 375 45.96 -4.40 21.73
C VAL A 375 47.17 -3.65 22.28
N THR A 376 48.36 -4.26 22.17
CA THR A 376 49.63 -3.59 22.47
C THR A 376 50.23 -3.05 21.17
N LEU A 377 50.47 -1.74 21.11
CA LEU A 377 50.99 -1.04 19.94
C LEU A 377 52.51 -0.79 20.04
N SER A 378 53.16 -0.67 18.88
CA SER A 378 54.50 -0.12 18.69
C SER A 378 54.40 1.30 18.11
N PRO A 379 55.20 2.28 18.57
CA PRO A 379 56.21 2.17 19.62
C PRO A 379 55.59 1.88 21.00
N THR A 380 56.37 1.26 21.91
CA THR A 380 55.84 0.85 23.22
C THR A 380 55.59 2.02 24.17
N GLN A 381 56.20 3.19 23.93
CA GLN A 381 56.01 4.41 24.72
C GLN A 381 55.43 5.56 23.89
N GLY A 382 54.84 6.54 24.58
CA GLY A 382 54.29 7.75 23.98
C GLY A 382 52.77 7.74 23.80
N TRP A 383 52.13 6.57 23.87
CA TRP A 383 50.67 6.44 23.82
C TRP A 383 49.99 6.90 25.12
N SER A 384 48.79 7.48 25.02
CA SER A 384 47.94 7.80 26.17
C SER A 384 47.52 6.55 26.96
N SER A 385 47.42 5.40 26.29
CA SER A 385 47.23 4.08 26.89
C SER A 385 47.89 3.02 26.00
N ASN A 386 48.72 2.16 26.58
CA ASN A 386 49.29 0.99 25.89
C ASN A 386 49.67 -0.07 26.96
N PRO A 387 49.01 -1.24 27.04
CA PRO A 387 48.03 -1.77 26.08
C PRO A 387 46.74 -0.95 25.99
N VAL A 388 46.12 -0.99 24.82
CA VAL A 388 44.84 -0.35 24.51
C VAL A 388 43.73 -1.34 24.79
N VAL A 389 42.75 -0.95 25.60
CA VAL A 389 41.52 -1.71 25.83
C VAL A 389 40.41 -1.11 24.98
N ILE A 390 39.93 -1.87 24.00
CA ILE A 390 38.78 -1.52 23.16
C ILE A 390 37.52 -2.10 23.84
N GLY A 391 36.55 -1.25 24.12
CA GLY A 391 35.28 -1.63 24.75
C GLY A 391 34.19 -1.99 23.73
N ALA A 392 32.94 -1.98 24.19
CA ALA A 392 31.78 -2.35 23.36
C ALA A 392 31.50 -1.44 22.16
N SER A 393 32.16 -0.28 22.07
CA SER A 393 32.12 0.59 20.87
C SER A 393 32.94 0.04 19.71
N GLY A 394 33.80 -0.96 19.95
CA GLY A 394 34.74 -1.49 18.96
C GLY A 394 35.77 -0.49 18.43
N SER A 395 35.93 0.65 19.11
CA SER A 395 36.94 1.66 18.80
C SER A 395 37.49 2.35 20.05
N ALA A 396 38.72 2.85 19.95
CA ALA A 396 39.43 3.61 20.99
C ALA A 396 40.13 4.82 20.37
N ALA A 397 39.99 5.99 21.01
CA ALA A 397 40.76 7.19 20.70
C ALA A 397 42.03 7.20 21.55
N LEU A 398 43.16 7.45 20.90
CA LEU A 398 44.50 7.40 21.47
C LEU A 398 45.27 8.65 21.10
N ASN A 399 46.18 9.06 21.96
CA ASN A 399 47.15 10.11 21.65
C ASN A 399 48.54 9.50 21.63
N LEU A 400 49.37 9.85 20.64
CA LEU A 400 50.77 9.46 20.57
C LEU A 400 51.67 10.71 20.64
N GLN A 401 52.44 10.85 21.71
CA GLN A 401 53.38 11.96 21.90
C GLN A 401 54.80 11.56 21.52
N ARG A 402 55.48 12.43 20.77
CA ARG A 402 56.90 12.31 20.48
C ARG A 402 57.56 13.68 20.27
N TYR A 403 58.66 13.93 20.97
CA TYR A 403 59.40 15.21 20.93
C TYR A 403 60.55 15.26 19.91
N GLN A 404 60.72 14.19 19.12
CA GLN A 404 61.75 14.07 18.10
C GLN A 404 61.12 14.02 16.71
N ALA A 405 61.66 14.82 15.79
CA ALA A 405 61.25 14.79 14.40
C ALA A 405 61.63 13.45 13.73
N GLY A 406 60.89 13.09 12.69
CA GLY A 406 61.09 11.90 11.88
C GLY A 406 59.86 10.98 11.86
N ALA A 407 59.82 10.14 10.84
CA ALA A 407 58.81 9.10 10.71
C ALA A 407 59.05 7.94 11.68
N ILE A 408 57.98 7.44 12.27
CA ILE A 408 58.00 6.23 13.10
C ILE A 408 57.02 5.21 12.54
N PRO A 409 57.42 3.92 12.44
CA PRO A 409 56.50 2.86 12.09
C PRO A 409 55.56 2.55 13.25
N LEU A 410 54.31 2.27 12.92
CA LEU A 410 53.25 1.84 13.81
C LEU A 410 52.96 0.37 13.52
N SER A 411 52.82 -0.44 14.56
CA SER A 411 52.45 -1.84 14.40
C SER A 411 51.73 -2.37 15.64
N ILE A 412 51.10 -3.54 15.50
CA ILE A 412 50.63 -4.31 16.65
C ILE A 412 51.78 -5.21 17.11
N VAL A 413 52.12 -5.12 18.40
CA VAL A 413 53.06 -6.04 19.08
C VAL A 413 52.31 -7.31 19.48
N THR A 414 51.16 -7.16 20.14
CA THR A 414 50.25 -8.26 20.50
C THR A 414 48.81 -7.78 20.45
N ALA A 415 47.87 -8.67 20.12
CA ALA A 415 46.44 -8.38 20.20
C ALA A 415 45.67 -9.62 20.66
N THR A 416 44.60 -9.40 21.44
CA THR A 416 43.68 -10.45 21.88
C THR A 416 42.25 -9.93 21.72
N PRO A 417 41.46 -10.44 20.74
CA PRO A 417 41.80 -11.48 19.76
C PRO A 417 42.92 -11.08 18.77
N ALA A 418 43.67 -12.05 18.26
CA ALA A 418 44.73 -11.80 17.29
C ALA A 418 44.16 -11.59 15.87
N ALA A 419 44.57 -10.51 15.21
CA ALA A 419 44.15 -10.14 13.85
C ALA A 419 45.19 -9.20 13.19
N PRO A 420 45.23 -9.11 11.84
CA PRO A 420 46.13 -8.19 11.13
C PRO A 420 45.78 -6.71 11.37
N LEU A 421 46.77 -5.83 11.14
CA LEU A 421 46.61 -4.36 11.19
C LEU A 421 46.51 -3.77 9.78
N ARG A 422 45.61 -2.81 9.59
CA ARG A 422 45.55 -1.93 8.42
C ARG A 422 45.65 -0.48 8.89
N CYS A 423 46.42 0.33 8.19
CA CYS A 423 46.64 1.73 8.57
C CYS A 423 46.01 2.66 7.55
N PHE A 424 45.47 3.78 8.01
CA PHE A 424 44.86 4.81 7.19
C PHE A 424 45.46 6.16 7.55
N LYS A 425 46.13 6.78 6.58
CA LYS A 425 46.75 8.11 6.68
C LYS A 425 45.84 9.11 5.98
N ASP A 426 45.30 10.07 6.72
CA ASP A 426 44.27 11.01 6.24
C ASP A 426 43.10 10.29 5.52
N GLY A 427 42.68 9.13 6.05
CA GLY A 427 41.59 8.34 5.48
C GLY A 427 41.94 7.47 4.27
N VAL A 428 43.21 7.42 3.84
CA VAL A 428 43.67 6.57 2.72
C VAL A 428 44.54 5.43 3.23
N LEU A 429 44.36 4.21 2.71
CA LEU A 429 45.14 3.03 3.09
C LEU A 429 46.65 3.29 2.94
N ASP A 430 47.38 3.21 4.05
CA ASP A 430 48.81 3.46 4.16
C ASP A 430 49.57 2.16 4.38
N ALA A 431 50.12 1.60 3.29
CA ALA A 431 50.92 0.38 3.33
C ALA A 431 52.18 0.51 4.20
N ASN A 432 52.67 1.73 4.45
CA ASN A 432 53.87 1.95 5.25
C ASN A 432 53.59 2.00 6.76
N CYS A 433 52.31 2.09 7.17
CA CYS A 433 51.90 2.21 8.57
C CYS A 433 52.82 3.14 9.39
N SER A 434 53.08 4.36 8.91
CA SER A 434 54.03 5.27 9.57
C SER A 434 53.50 6.68 9.72
N ILE A 435 53.70 7.24 10.92
CA ILE A 435 53.34 8.61 11.25
C ILE A 435 54.58 9.48 11.32
N SER A 436 54.51 10.68 10.75
CA SER A 436 55.64 11.62 10.72
C SER A 436 55.48 12.70 11.79
N PHE A 437 56.49 12.84 12.64
CA PHE A 437 56.61 13.97 13.56
C PHE A 437 57.51 15.04 12.94
N VAL A 438 57.05 16.29 12.88
CA VAL A 438 57.76 17.42 12.28
C VAL A 438 57.94 18.57 13.27
N ASP A 439 58.95 19.40 13.09
CA ASP A 439 59.20 20.55 13.99
C ASP A 439 58.48 21.83 13.54
N ALA A 440 57.88 21.87 12.34
CA ALA A 440 57.08 23.01 11.89
C ALA A 440 56.05 22.60 10.84
N ALA A 441 54.86 23.22 10.85
CA ALA A 441 53.76 22.92 9.93
C ALA A 441 52.72 24.04 9.85
N LEU A 442 51.84 23.95 8.85
CA LEU A 442 50.59 24.70 8.78
C LEU A 442 49.45 23.85 9.36
N ARG A 443 48.50 24.48 10.05
CA ARG A 443 47.29 23.86 10.61
C ARG A 443 46.05 24.68 10.33
N PHE A 444 45.03 24.09 9.73
CA PHE A 444 43.71 24.69 9.51
C PHE A 444 42.66 23.57 9.41
N ASN A 445 41.40 23.92 9.64
CA ASN A 445 40.25 23.04 9.49
C ASN A 445 39.06 23.89 9.03
N VAL A 446 38.69 23.78 7.76
CA VAL A 446 37.62 24.53 7.11
C VAL A 446 36.29 23.86 7.46
N PRO A 447 35.35 24.57 8.12
CA PRO A 447 34.07 23.97 8.43
C PRO A 447 33.27 23.70 7.17
N THR A 448 32.41 22.68 7.20
CA THR A 448 31.38 22.39 6.22
C THR A 448 30.51 23.61 5.96
N PHE A 449 30.22 23.90 4.69
CA PHE A 449 29.39 25.04 4.30
C PHE A 449 28.51 24.74 3.08
N TYR A 450 27.48 25.57 2.87
CA TYR A 450 26.64 25.47 1.69
C TYR A 450 27.36 25.95 0.43
N ALA A 451 27.19 25.24 -0.68
CA ALA A 451 27.65 25.66 -2.00
C ALA A 451 27.22 27.11 -2.29
N GLY A 452 28.13 27.90 -2.85
CA GLY A 452 27.93 29.34 -3.11
C GLY A 452 28.05 30.24 -1.88
N ALA A 453 28.23 29.68 -0.68
CA ALA A 453 28.61 30.41 0.54
C ALA A 453 30.14 30.39 0.74
N SER A 454 30.60 30.77 1.94
CA SER A 454 32.02 30.74 2.33
C SER A 454 32.22 29.89 3.60
N GLY A 455 33.22 29.03 3.57
CA GLY A 455 33.80 28.40 4.77
C GLY A 455 34.94 29.26 5.29
N VAL A 456 34.87 29.70 6.54
CA VAL A 456 35.89 30.58 7.14
C VAL A 456 36.58 29.84 8.27
N THR A 457 37.92 29.83 8.27
CA THR A 457 38.71 29.20 9.32
C THR A 457 40.00 29.96 9.61
N SER A 458 40.63 29.66 10.74
CA SER A 458 41.99 30.09 11.05
C SER A 458 43.03 29.13 10.48
N ILE A 459 44.12 29.67 9.94
CA ILE A 459 45.34 28.91 9.62
C ILE A 459 46.47 29.34 10.55
N ARG A 460 47.15 28.38 11.16
CA ARG A 460 48.26 28.61 12.09
C ARG A 460 49.57 28.12 11.50
N ALA A 461 50.61 28.95 11.57
CA ALA A 461 51.98 28.56 11.23
C ALA A 461 52.75 28.30 12.51
N ILE A 462 52.96 27.03 12.83
CA ILE A 462 53.46 26.59 14.13
C ILE A 462 54.86 26.01 13.97
N LYS A 463 55.75 26.33 14.92
CA LYS A 463 57.02 25.63 15.13
C LYS A 463 57.12 25.06 16.54
N SER A 464 57.87 23.98 16.67
CA SER A 464 58.31 23.41 17.94
C SER A 464 59.56 24.12 18.42
N ASN A 465 59.51 24.71 19.61
CA ASN A 465 60.67 25.24 20.31
C ASN A 465 61.07 24.34 21.48
N ASP A 466 62.35 24.28 21.80
CA ASP A 466 62.84 23.63 23.02
C ASP A 466 62.49 24.45 24.27
N ALA A 467 61.88 23.79 25.25
CA ALA A 467 61.63 24.30 26.59
C ALA A 467 62.06 23.25 27.62
N GLY A 468 63.36 23.25 27.94
CA GLY A 468 63.97 22.21 28.77
C GLY A 468 63.91 20.83 28.10
N ALA A 469 63.37 19.82 28.80
CA ALA A 469 63.19 18.47 28.26
C ALA A 469 61.89 18.29 27.44
N THR A 470 61.13 19.36 27.22
CA THR A 470 59.84 19.35 26.50
C THR A 470 59.89 20.24 25.26
N LYS A 471 58.92 20.06 24.36
CA LYS A 471 58.69 20.94 23.21
C LYS A 471 57.44 21.79 23.46
N VAL A 472 57.50 23.08 23.16
CA VAL A 472 56.34 23.99 23.18
C VAL A 472 56.07 24.54 21.79
N CYS A 473 54.79 24.61 21.42
CA CYS A 473 54.38 25.19 20.14
C CYS A 473 54.45 26.71 20.20
N ALA A 474 55.09 27.32 19.21
CA ALA A 474 55.26 28.76 19.09
C ALA A 474 54.92 29.24 17.66
N PRO A 475 54.54 30.51 17.49
CA PRO A 475 54.30 31.08 16.17
C PRO A 475 55.59 31.09 15.33
N LEU A 476 55.45 30.81 14.03
CA LEU A 476 56.57 30.79 13.09
C LEU A 476 56.52 31.91 12.03
N LEU A 477 55.34 32.27 11.53
CA LEU A 477 55.16 33.30 10.51
C LEU A 477 54.39 34.50 11.07
N THR A 478 54.71 35.70 10.60
CA THR A 478 53.99 36.95 10.90
C THR A 478 53.91 37.83 9.64
N GLY A 479 52.99 38.78 9.60
CA GLY A 479 52.78 39.67 8.46
C GLY A 479 52.20 38.95 7.24
N ASN A 480 52.24 39.62 6.08
CA ASN A 480 51.69 39.07 4.85
C ASN A 480 52.62 38.01 4.24
N GLN A 481 52.10 36.80 4.04
CA GLN A 481 52.83 35.67 3.47
C GLN A 481 52.08 35.13 2.24
N THR A 482 52.84 34.68 1.25
CA THR A 482 52.29 34.00 0.07
C THR A 482 52.36 32.50 0.28
N LEU A 483 51.20 31.83 0.26
CA LEU A 483 51.08 30.38 0.37
C LEU A 483 50.62 29.84 -0.98
N GLN A 484 51.21 28.73 -1.40
CA GLN A 484 50.78 27.98 -2.56
C GLN A 484 49.71 26.96 -2.13
N PHE A 485 48.55 26.99 -2.76
CA PHE A 485 47.45 26.06 -2.53
C PHE A 485 47.25 25.15 -3.74
N THR A 486 46.97 23.89 -3.48
CA THR A 486 46.46 22.93 -4.46
C THR A 486 45.12 22.40 -3.99
N SER A 487 44.23 22.03 -4.91
CA SER A 487 42.93 21.44 -4.57
C SER A 487 42.62 20.21 -5.38
N ILE A 488 42.06 19.18 -4.74
CA ILE A 488 41.57 17.96 -5.40
C ILE A 488 40.10 17.75 -5.00
N LYS A 489 39.26 17.37 -5.96
CA LYS A 489 37.89 16.93 -5.67
C LYS A 489 37.95 15.46 -5.23
N VAL A 490 37.83 15.22 -3.92
CA VAL A 490 37.83 13.88 -3.33
C VAL A 490 36.54 13.15 -3.68
N VAL A 491 35.40 13.86 -3.58
CA VAL A 491 34.09 13.37 -3.98
C VAL A 491 33.41 14.46 -4.79
N SER A 492 33.22 14.24 -6.09
CA SER A 492 32.46 15.12 -6.97
C SER A 492 32.15 14.37 -8.26
N GLU A 493 30.98 14.61 -8.82
CA GLU A 493 30.66 14.16 -10.17
C GLU A 493 31.55 14.87 -11.22
N ALA A 494 31.84 14.16 -12.31
CA ALA A 494 32.68 14.65 -13.41
C ALA A 494 32.06 15.84 -14.16
N ALA A 495 30.74 16.05 -14.06
CA ALA A 495 30.07 17.21 -14.66
C ALA A 495 30.44 18.54 -13.98
N SER A 496 31.04 18.51 -12.78
CA SER A 496 31.47 19.72 -12.09
C SER A 496 32.75 20.32 -12.68
N ASN A 497 32.62 21.49 -13.32
CA ASN A 497 33.76 22.32 -13.74
C ASN A 497 34.09 23.44 -12.75
N ALA A 498 33.45 23.45 -11.57
CA ALA A 498 33.67 24.48 -10.57
C ALA A 498 35.10 24.42 -9.99
N VAL A 499 35.65 25.60 -9.69
CA VAL A 499 36.99 25.80 -9.11
C VAL A 499 36.82 26.48 -7.74
N PRO A 500 37.41 25.94 -6.65
CA PRO A 500 37.38 26.60 -5.36
C PRO A 500 38.30 27.84 -5.36
N SER A 501 38.02 28.78 -4.47
CA SER A 501 38.91 29.90 -4.20
C SER A 501 39.25 30.01 -2.73
N VAL A 502 40.47 30.49 -2.43
CA VAL A 502 40.98 30.75 -1.08
C VAL A 502 41.41 32.21 -1.03
N ASN A 503 40.84 32.99 -0.10
CA ASN A 503 41.09 34.44 0.02
C ASN A 503 40.96 35.18 -1.32
N ALA A 504 39.89 34.85 -2.07
CA ALA A 504 39.57 35.35 -3.42
C ALA A 504 40.52 34.92 -4.56
N ALA A 505 41.55 34.10 -4.30
CA ALA A 505 42.38 33.51 -5.34
C ALA A 505 41.80 32.14 -5.79
N ALA A 506 41.52 31.97 -7.08
CA ALA A 506 41.05 30.70 -7.64
C ALA A 506 42.16 29.64 -7.67
N ILE A 507 41.85 28.40 -7.29
CA ILE A 507 42.80 27.28 -7.16
C ILE A 507 42.59 26.26 -8.29
N THR A 508 43.20 26.48 -9.46
CA THR A 508 42.99 25.63 -10.65
C THR A 508 43.89 24.40 -10.70
N SER A 509 45.07 24.47 -10.08
CA SER A 509 46.02 23.36 -9.99
C SER A 509 46.98 23.62 -8.82
N SER A 510 47.76 24.70 -8.94
CA SER A 510 48.67 25.22 -7.93
C SER A 510 48.69 26.75 -8.02
N SER A 511 48.11 27.41 -7.03
CA SER A 511 47.84 28.85 -7.09
C SER A 511 48.28 29.53 -5.79
N ASN A 512 48.76 30.77 -5.90
CA ASN A 512 49.22 31.52 -4.74
C ASN A 512 48.06 32.31 -4.12
N ALA A 513 47.88 32.19 -2.82
CA ALA A 513 46.97 33.01 -2.02
C ALA A 513 47.75 33.76 -0.95
N SER A 514 47.33 35.01 -0.70
CA SER A 514 47.93 35.85 0.34
C SER A 514 47.24 35.55 1.68
N VAL A 515 48.04 35.30 2.72
CA VAL A 515 47.56 35.11 4.09
C VAL A 515 48.35 36.05 5.00
N THR A 516 47.65 36.90 5.74
CA THR A 516 48.27 37.76 6.76
C THR A 516 48.23 37.04 8.10
N PHE A 517 49.39 36.79 8.68
CA PHE A 517 49.55 36.22 10.01
C PHE A 517 49.76 37.31 11.06
N ASP A 518 49.03 37.23 12.17
CA ASP A 518 49.22 38.11 13.33
C ASP A 518 50.48 37.75 14.13
N SER A 519 50.68 38.39 15.30
CA SER A 519 51.81 38.13 16.19
C SER A 519 51.80 36.73 16.81
N ASP A 520 50.63 36.09 16.87
CA ASP A 520 50.43 34.74 17.39
C ASP A 520 50.53 33.69 16.26
N GLY A 521 50.94 34.11 15.07
CA GLY A 521 51.11 33.22 13.92
C GLY A 521 49.79 32.64 13.42
N VAL A 522 48.68 33.34 13.66
CA VAL A 522 47.34 33.01 13.19
C VAL A 522 46.96 33.90 12.02
N GLY A 523 46.55 33.28 10.91
CA GLY A 523 45.95 33.94 9.77
C GLY A 523 44.53 33.43 9.54
N GLN A 524 43.81 34.05 8.60
CA GLN A 524 42.46 33.64 8.22
C GLN A 524 42.44 33.08 6.79
N LEU A 525 41.69 32.01 6.60
CA LEU A 525 41.31 31.48 5.29
C LEU A 525 39.81 31.65 5.10
N THR A 526 39.43 32.21 3.95
CA THR A 526 38.07 32.19 3.43
C THR A 526 38.05 31.32 2.19
N VAL A 527 37.38 30.18 2.28
CA VAL A 527 37.20 29.22 1.18
C VAL A 527 35.83 29.41 0.56
N GLN A 528 35.75 29.50 -0.75
CA GLN A 528 34.49 29.58 -1.49
C GLN A 528 34.46 28.53 -2.59
N TYR A 529 33.31 27.87 -2.74
CA TYR A 529 33.09 26.89 -3.79
C TYR A 529 31.62 26.97 -4.25
N PRO A 530 31.34 27.22 -5.54
CA PRO A 530 29.96 27.45 -6.02
C PRO A 530 29.16 26.16 -6.23
N ASP A 531 29.82 25.00 -6.16
CA ASP A 531 29.26 23.67 -6.38
C ASP A 531 29.35 22.84 -5.09
N ALA A 532 28.87 21.60 -5.11
CA ALA A 532 28.91 20.68 -3.97
C ALA A 532 29.84 19.50 -4.23
N GLY A 533 30.40 18.95 -3.16
CA GLY A 533 31.39 17.89 -3.18
C GLY A 533 32.32 17.95 -1.97
N VAL A 534 33.26 17.02 -1.88
CA VAL A 534 34.32 17.01 -0.87
C VAL A 534 35.62 17.44 -1.54
N LEU A 535 36.27 18.45 -0.96
CA LEU A 535 37.51 19.02 -1.47
C LEU A 535 38.66 18.72 -0.51
N ARG A 536 39.81 18.30 -1.03
CA ARG A 536 41.09 18.34 -0.32
C ARG A 536 41.81 19.62 -0.70
N LEU A 537 42.24 20.39 0.28
CA LEU A 537 43.08 21.58 0.13
C LEU A 537 44.44 21.31 0.75
N ASP A 538 45.51 21.43 -0.02
CA ASP A 538 46.88 21.35 0.50
C ASP A 538 47.54 22.74 0.37
N ALA A 539 48.14 23.21 1.45
CA ALA A 539 48.82 24.49 1.56
C ALA A 539 50.32 24.26 1.77
N THR A 540 51.15 24.96 0.99
CA THR A 540 52.60 24.97 1.13
C THR A 540 53.12 26.39 1.25
N PHE A 541 53.90 26.64 2.29
CA PHE A 541 54.77 27.81 2.39
C PHE A 541 56.21 27.34 2.19
N GLN A 542 56.95 28.02 1.31
CA GLN A 542 58.37 27.74 1.12
C GLN A 542 59.15 29.05 1.01
N LYS A 543 60.20 29.18 1.81
CA LYS A 543 61.15 30.29 1.74
C LYS A 543 62.57 29.74 1.80
N THR A 544 63.38 30.13 0.82
CA THR A 544 64.80 29.78 0.77
C THR A 544 65.62 31.03 0.97
N ASP A 545 66.59 30.98 1.89
CA ASP A 545 67.57 32.01 2.14
C ASP A 545 68.97 31.41 2.29
N ALA A 546 69.95 32.24 2.70
CA ALA A 546 71.34 31.80 2.86
C ALA A 546 71.54 30.73 3.96
N THR A 547 70.57 30.54 4.85
CA THR A 547 70.62 29.59 5.98
C THR A 547 69.93 28.26 5.67
N GLY A 548 69.16 28.18 4.59
CA GLY A 548 68.51 26.95 4.14
C GLY A 548 67.14 27.20 3.50
N THR A 549 66.34 26.13 3.41
CA THR A 549 64.94 26.21 2.95
C THR A 549 64.00 25.87 4.09
N LEU A 550 63.16 26.81 4.48
CA LEU A 550 62.02 26.57 5.35
C LEU A 550 60.83 26.15 4.50
N LYS A 551 60.32 24.93 4.73
CA LYS A 551 59.12 24.42 4.07
C LYS A 551 58.09 24.03 5.12
N LEU A 552 56.90 24.63 5.03
CA LEU A 552 55.74 24.28 5.85
C LEU A 552 54.65 23.75 4.95
N THR A 553 54.04 22.65 5.38
CA THR A 553 52.90 22.05 4.71
C THR A 553 51.74 21.92 5.68
N GLY A 554 50.52 22.00 5.18
CA GLY A 554 49.29 21.71 5.89
C GLY A 554 48.23 21.29 4.89
N SER A 555 47.26 20.51 5.33
CA SER A 555 46.20 20.03 4.46
C SER A 555 44.92 19.86 5.25
N ASP A 556 43.80 19.94 4.56
CA ASP A 556 42.49 19.73 5.12
C ASP A 556 41.51 19.17 4.07
N THR A 557 40.46 18.49 4.53
CA THR A 557 39.39 17.96 3.67
C THR A 557 38.05 18.50 4.14
N VAL A 558 37.34 19.21 3.26
CA VAL A 558 36.10 19.92 3.59
C VAL A 558 34.94 19.46 2.72
N ALA A 559 33.78 19.25 3.35
CA ALA A 559 32.52 19.03 2.66
C ALA A 559 31.85 20.36 2.28
N VAL A 560 31.41 20.47 1.03
CA VAL A 560 30.56 21.56 0.54
C VAL A 560 29.25 20.94 0.05
N ILE A 561 28.13 21.38 0.61
CA ILE A 561 26.84 20.70 0.40
C ILE A 561 25.82 21.59 -0.34
N PRO A 562 24.86 21.03 -1.09
CA PRO A 562 23.76 21.83 -1.63
C PRO A 562 22.91 22.40 -0.49
N LYS A 563 22.26 23.54 -0.73
CA LYS A 563 21.34 24.15 0.24
C LYS A 563 20.05 23.34 0.35
N ALA A 564 19.50 22.94 -0.79
CA ALA A 564 18.24 22.21 -0.87
C ALA A 564 18.16 21.42 -2.19
N ILE A 565 17.17 20.52 -2.26
CA ILE A 565 16.71 19.93 -3.52
C ILE A 565 15.41 20.63 -3.94
N ALA A 566 15.44 21.34 -5.06
CA ALA A 566 14.26 21.96 -5.65
C ALA A 566 13.50 20.94 -6.51
N LEU A 567 12.16 20.90 -6.36
CA LEU A 567 11.28 20.00 -7.12
C LEU A 567 10.28 20.80 -7.97
N GLN A 568 10.10 20.38 -9.22
CA GLN A 568 9.19 21.01 -10.18
C GLN A 568 8.42 19.97 -11.01
N ALA A 569 7.10 20.08 -11.08
CA ALA A 569 6.27 19.25 -11.96
C ALA A 569 6.18 19.87 -13.37
N GLN A 570 6.37 19.05 -14.40
CA GLN A 570 6.39 19.47 -15.80
C GLN A 570 4.98 19.61 -16.38
N GLY A 571 4.77 20.63 -17.23
CA GLY A 571 3.46 20.88 -17.86
C GLY A 571 2.38 21.36 -16.90
N LEU A 572 2.76 21.82 -15.71
CA LEU A 572 1.86 22.36 -14.69
C LEU A 572 1.50 23.82 -15.03
N GLY A 573 0.20 24.10 -15.16
CA GLY A 573 -0.31 25.48 -15.20
C GLY A 573 -0.22 26.14 -13.83
N VAL A 574 -0.27 27.48 -13.78
CA VAL A 574 -0.22 28.21 -12.50
C VAL A 574 -1.39 27.78 -11.61
N CYS A 575 -1.08 27.20 -10.45
CA CYS A 575 -2.05 26.91 -9.40
C CYS A 575 -1.62 27.61 -8.10
N SER A 576 -2.49 28.46 -7.58
CA SER A 576 -2.27 29.22 -6.36
C SER A 576 -3.59 29.43 -5.64
N GLY A 577 -3.55 29.45 -4.32
CA GLY A 577 -4.74 29.58 -3.48
C GLY A 577 -4.37 29.57 -2.02
N ASN A 578 -5.35 29.84 -1.16
CA ASN A 578 -5.18 29.81 0.29
C ASN A 578 -6.33 29.06 1.00
N ASN A 579 -7.28 28.50 0.24
CA ASN A 579 -8.40 27.71 0.74
C ASN A 579 -8.91 26.73 -0.33
N ASP A 580 -9.73 25.77 0.08
CA ASP A 580 -10.27 24.72 -0.79
C ASP A 580 -10.99 25.26 -2.03
N SER A 581 -11.74 26.35 -1.92
CA SER A 581 -12.47 26.92 -3.07
C SER A 581 -11.54 27.53 -4.11
N THR A 582 -10.50 28.25 -3.67
CA THR A 582 -9.49 28.83 -4.56
C THR A 582 -8.64 27.76 -5.25
N TYR A 583 -8.26 26.70 -4.53
CA TYR A 583 -7.53 25.56 -5.11
C TYR A 583 -8.42 24.70 -6.03
N ALA A 584 -9.71 24.54 -5.72
CA ALA A 584 -10.68 23.85 -6.58
C ALA A 584 -10.95 24.60 -7.90
N ALA A 585 -10.61 25.90 -7.96
CA ALA A 585 -10.69 26.71 -9.17
C ALA A 585 -9.41 26.64 -10.03
N CYS A 586 -8.33 26.01 -9.56
CA CYS A 586 -7.13 25.80 -10.37
C CYS A 586 -7.48 24.98 -11.64
N PRO A 587 -6.78 25.25 -12.77
CA PRO A 587 -6.86 24.41 -13.95
C PRO A 587 -6.63 22.94 -13.62
N VAL A 588 -7.34 22.06 -14.33
CA VAL A 588 -7.11 20.62 -14.23
C VAL A 588 -5.71 20.33 -14.76
N TYR A 589 -4.87 19.72 -13.93
CA TYR A 589 -3.52 19.33 -14.30
C TYR A 589 -3.49 17.90 -14.83
N ARG A 590 -3.98 16.95 -14.04
CA ARG A 590 -3.95 15.50 -14.32
C ARG A 590 -5.12 14.79 -13.66
N LYS A 591 -5.40 13.55 -14.07
CA LYS A 591 -6.30 12.65 -13.35
C LYS A 591 -5.59 12.04 -12.14
N ALA A 592 -6.33 11.75 -11.08
CA ALA A 592 -5.84 11.00 -9.93
C ALA A 592 -5.37 9.61 -10.40
N GLY A 593 -4.16 9.23 -10.00
CA GLY A 593 -3.49 8.00 -10.44
C GLY A 593 -2.78 8.11 -11.79
N GLU A 594 -2.94 9.21 -12.52
CA GLU A 594 -2.21 9.47 -13.77
C GLU A 594 -0.77 9.89 -13.46
N SER A 595 0.16 9.35 -14.24
CA SER A 595 1.57 9.70 -14.14
C SER A 595 1.85 11.10 -14.67
N PHE A 596 2.78 11.80 -14.03
CA PHE A 596 3.33 13.07 -14.46
C PHE A 596 4.84 13.09 -14.24
N THR A 597 5.52 14.05 -14.86
CA THR A 597 6.98 14.15 -14.77
C THR A 597 7.39 15.18 -13.72
N LEU A 598 8.26 14.77 -12.81
CA LEU A 598 8.93 15.61 -11.84
C LEU A 598 10.39 15.83 -12.26
N GLN A 599 10.88 17.04 -12.05
CA GLN A 599 12.28 17.41 -12.15
C GLN A 599 12.80 17.75 -10.75
N ALA A 600 13.97 17.23 -10.40
CA ALA A 600 14.69 17.61 -9.20
C ALA A 600 16.04 18.23 -9.52
N SER A 601 16.43 19.23 -8.74
CA SER A 601 17.73 19.90 -8.87
C SER A 601 18.31 20.23 -7.51
N ALA A 602 19.54 19.76 -7.25
CA ALA A 602 20.34 20.20 -6.12
C ALA A 602 20.83 21.63 -6.39
N VAL A 603 20.56 22.54 -5.45
CA VAL A 603 20.83 23.97 -5.66
C VAL A 603 21.69 24.58 -4.56
N ASN A 604 22.51 25.55 -4.95
CA ASN A 604 23.35 26.35 -4.06
C ASN A 604 22.54 27.49 -3.38
N ILE A 605 23.20 28.36 -2.62
CA ILE A 605 22.47 29.44 -1.91
C ILE A 605 21.81 30.48 -2.83
N GLN A 606 22.26 30.58 -4.08
CA GLN A 606 21.73 31.47 -5.13
C GLN A 606 20.73 30.74 -6.06
N ASP A 607 20.23 29.56 -5.70
CA ASP A 607 19.34 28.72 -6.51
C ASP A 607 19.95 28.25 -7.86
N GLN A 608 21.27 28.24 -7.96
CA GLN A 608 21.98 27.68 -9.12
C GLN A 608 22.27 26.20 -8.92
N LEU A 609 22.29 25.43 -10.00
CA LEU A 609 22.55 24.00 -9.98
C LEU A 609 23.94 23.69 -9.37
N THR A 610 24.04 22.59 -8.62
CA THR A 610 25.30 22.03 -8.12
C THR A 610 25.63 20.70 -8.82
N PRO A 611 26.25 20.70 -10.03
CA PRO A 611 26.51 19.48 -10.79
C PRO A 611 27.45 18.50 -10.12
N GLY A 612 28.29 18.91 -9.17
CA GLY A 612 29.19 18.02 -8.44
C GLY A 612 28.49 17.07 -7.45
N PHE A 613 27.20 17.32 -7.18
CA PHE A 613 26.42 16.56 -6.23
C PHE A 613 25.80 15.30 -6.84
N ALA A 614 25.95 14.16 -6.17
CA ALA A 614 25.19 12.95 -6.45
C ALA A 614 24.64 12.35 -5.15
N THR A 615 23.47 11.73 -5.24
CA THR A 615 22.88 11.04 -4.11
C THR A 615 21.88 9.99 -4.56
N SER A 616 21.71 8.94 -3.76
CA SER A 616 20.72 7.89 -4.01
C SER A 616 19.69 7.82 -2.89
N ASN A 617 18.49 7.35 -3.24
CA ASN A 617 17.44 6.92 -2.31
C ASN A 617 17.06 7.99 -1.27
N LYS A 618 16.90 9.25 -1.69
CA LYS A 618 16.47 10.33 -0.81
C LYS A 618 14.96 10.40 -0.72
N THR A 619 14.45 10.31 0.50
CA THR A 619 13.00 10.26 0.77
C THR A 619 12.31 11.53 0.28
N LEU A 620 11.27 11.35 -0.52
CA LEU A 620 10.33 12.39 -0.90
C LEU A 620 9.26 12.50 0.19
N SER A 621 9.03 13.72 0.64
CA SER A 621 7.91 14.13 1.48
C SER A 621 6.84 14.81 0.62
N TRP A 622 5.58 14.56 0.93
CA TRP A 622 4.44 15.24 0.30
C TRP A 622 3.45 15.75 1.33
N ALA A 623 2.72 16.79 0.98
CA ALA A 623 1.65 17.32 1.79
C ALA A 623 0.45 17.68 0.91
N LEU A 624 -0.74 17.28 1.35
CA LEU A 624 -2.01 17.74 0.77
C LEU A 624 -2.21 19.21 1.13
N LEU A 625 -2.41 20.05 0.12
CA LEU A 625 -2.77 21.47 0.30
C LEU A 625 -4.28 21.67 0.29
N ALA A 626 -5.00 20.96 -0.58
CA ALA A 626 -6.45 21.00 -0.66
C ALA A 626 -7.02 19.72 -1.29
N PRO A 627 -8.18 19.22 -0.85
CA PRO A 627 -8.98 19.75 0.25
C PRO A 627 -8.29 19.57 1.61
N ALA A 628 -8.36 20.57 2.50
CA ALA A 628 -7.58 20.57 3.74
C ALA A 628 -7.92 19.40 4.69
N ALA A 629 -9.17 18.93 4.67
CA ALA A 629 -9.63 17.77 5.45
C ALA A 629 -9.52 16.44 4.69
N GLY A 630 -8.78 16.41 3.58
CA GLY A 630 -8.61 15.21 2.76
C GLY A 630 -7.62 14.20 3.32
N ALA A 631 -7.70 12.98 2.80
CA ALA A 631 -6.73 11.92 2.99
C ALA A 631 -5.37 12.25 2.34
N ALA A 632 -4.30 11.80 2.97
CA ALA A 632 -2.91 12.04 2.56
C ALA A 632 -2.48 11.31 1.28
N GLY A 633 -3.38 10.54 0.64
CA GLY A 633 -3.16 9.80 -0.61
C GLY A 633 -1.93 8.89 -0.62
N ALA A 634 -1.69 8.26 -1.76
CA ALA A 634 -0.44 7.56 -2.05
C ALA A 634 0.32 8.35 -3.12
N PHE A 635 1.60 8.58 -2.88
CA PHE A 635 2.51 9.20 -3.82
C PHE A 635 3.60 8.19 -4.20
N SER A 636 3.95 8.15 -5.48
CA SER A 636 5.06 7.36 -6.00
C SER A 636 5.86 8.22 -6.98
N PRO A 637 7.20 8.13 -7.01
CA PRO A 637 8.04 7.34 -6.10
C PRO A 637 8.14 7.99 -4.71
N THR A 638 8.48 7.21 -3.69
CA THR A 638 8.71 7.71 -2.32
C THR A 638 10.16 8.12 -2.07
N ALA A 639 11.05 7.91 -3.04
CA ALA A 639 12.43 8.32 -3.00
C ALA A 639 12.92 8.81 -4.37
N ILE A 640 13.99 9.59 -4.36
CA ILE A 640 14.64 10.14 -5.55
C ILE A 640 16.16 10.00 -5.46
N SER A 641 16.78 9.77 -6.60
CA SER A 641 18.24 9.72 -6.76
C SER A 641 18.64 10.78 -7.76
N LEU A 642 19.71 11.53 -7.47
CA LEU A 642 20.24 12.58 -8.34
C LEU A 642 21.66 12.20 -8.77
N ALA A 643 21.95 12.45 -10.05
CA ALA A 643 23.29 12.40 -10.60
C ALA A 643 23.57 13.73 -11.30
N ASN A 644 24.82 14.19 -11.24
CA ASN A 644 25.19 15.51 -11.77
C ASN A 644 24.28 16.66 -11.26
N GLY A 645 23.86 16.58 -9.99
CA GLY A 645 22.96 17.55 -9.36
C GLY A 645 21.50 17.50 -9.81
N VAL A 646 21.10 16.58 -10.69
CA VAL A 646 19.74 16.54 -11.26
C VAL A 646 19.12 15.15 -11.24
N ALA A 647 17.80 15.12 -11.20
CA ALA A 647 17.00 13.98 -11.64
C ALA A 647 15.95 14.51 -12.61
N ASN A 648 16.16 14.24 -13.90
CA ASN A 648 15.21 14.59 -14.94
C ASN A 648 14.26 13.42 -15.18
N ASN A 649 13.05 13.73 -15.65
CA ASN A 649 12.08 12.72 -16.07
C ASN A 649 11.64 11.73 -14.99
N VAL A 650 11.58 12.17 -13.72
CA VAL A 650 11.10 11.32 -12.63
C VAL A 650 9.60 11.11 -12.80
N VAL A 651 9.20 9.88 -13.15
CA VAL A 651 7.79 9.53 -13.32
C VAL A 651 7.15 9.44 -11.95
N ALA A 652 6.28 10.39 -11.64
CA ALA A 652 5.55 10.49 -10.39
C ALA A 652 4.05 10.27 -10.61
N ASN A 653 3.34 9.78 -9.60
CA ASN A 653 1.89 9.73 -9.59
C ASN A 653 1.34 10.05 -8.19
N TRP A 654 0.08 10.44 -8.18
CA TRP A 654 -0.65 10.81 -6.98
C TRP A 654 -2.05 10.19 -7.04
N SER A 655 -2.42 9.39 -6.03
CA SER A 655 -3.61 8.53 -6.10
C SER A 655 -4.94 9.24 -5.84
N GLU A 656 -4.93 10.52 -5.47
CA GLU A 656 -6.09 11.23 -4.92
C GLU A 656 -6.44 12.50 -5.72
N VAL A 657 -7.66 12.99 -5.50
CA VAL A 657 -8.08 14.32 -5.98
C VAL A 657 -7.46 15.41 -5.10
N GLY A 658 -7.19 16.58 -5.68
CA GLY A 658 -6.73 17.73 -4.90
C GLY A 658 -5.52 18.46 -5.46
N VAL A 659 -4.84 19.19 -4.59
CA VAL A 659 -3.59 19.92 -4.86
C VAL A 659 -2.59 19.53 -3.78
N ILE A 660 -1.37 19.19 -4.17
CA ILE A 660 -0.30 18.74 -3.27
C ILE A 660 0.94 19.64 -3.39
N ARG A 661 1.91 19.46 -2.50
CA ARG A 661 3.28 19.95 -2.66
C ARG A 661 4.27 18.85 -2.28
N LEU A 662 5.46 18.89 -2.87
CA LEU A 662 6.51 17.89 -2.68
C LEU A 662 7.79 18.53 -2.16
N GLY A 663 8.61 17.77 -1.44
CA GLY A 663 9.96 18.17 -1.03
C GLY A 663 10.82 16.96 -0.72
N VAL A 664 12.13 17.12 -0.63
CA VAL A 664 13.04 16.07 -0.14
C VAL A 664 13.29 16.28 1.34
N THR A 665 13.09 15.25 2.16
CA THR A 665 13.32 15.32 3.62
C THR A 665 14.76 15.73 3.92
N ASN A 666 14.99 16.44 5.03
CA ASN A 666 16.34 16.80 5.48
C ASN A 666 17.27 15.59 5.50
N PHE A 667 18.52 15.78 5.08
CA PHE A 667 19.55 14.75 5.16
C PHE A 667 20.95 15.37 5.22
N VAL A 668 21.90 14.64 5.80
CA VAL A 668 23.32 15.03 5.87
C VAL A 668 24.09 14.45 4.66
N PRO A 669 24.62 15.29 3.76
CA PRO A 669 25.53 14.83 2.70
C PRO A 669 26.95 14.61 3.23
N TYR A 670 27.68 13.66 2.65
CA TYR A 670 29.08 13.40 2.98
C TYR A 670 29.37 13.28 4.49
N PRO A 671 28.58 12.49 5.26
CA PRO A 671 28.69 12.47 6.73
C PRO A 671 30.06 12.01 7.25
N ALA A 672 30.84 11.28 6.43
CA ALA A 672 32.21 10.88 6.77
C ALA A 672 33.24 12.04 6.70
N TYR A 673 32.85 13.18 6.13
CA TYR A 673 33.71 14.36 5.89
C TYR A 673 33.20 15.62 6.60
N GLN A 674 32.29 15.47 7.56
CA GLN A 674 31.83 16.53 8.44
C GLN A 674 32.20 16.15 9.87
N ASP A 675 33.10 16.91 10.48
CA ASP A 675 33.56 16.70 11.86
C ASP A 675 32.79 17.56 12.88
N GLU A 676 31.81 18.36 12.41
CA GLU A 676 30.95 19.18 13.25
C GLU A 676 29.83 18.38 13.95
N SER A 677 29.41 18.88 15.11
CA SER A 677 28.27 18.35 15.85
C SER A 677 27.35 19.49 16.31
N PRO A 678 26.10 19.60 15.80
CA PRO A 678 25.49 18.73 14.78
C PRO A 678 26.08 18.96 13.38
N GLN A 679 26.02 17.93 12.54
CA GLN A 679 26.39 18.00 11.11
C GLN A 679 25.41 18.91 10.35
N LEU A 680 25.88 19.52 9.27
CA LEU A 680 25.09 20.39 8.41
C LEU A 680 24.22 19.57 7.43
N GLU A 681 22.94 19.94 7.34
CA GLU A 681 21.95 19.26 6.51
C GLU A 681 21.63 20.02 5.22
N THR A 682 21.36 19.27 4.15
CA THR A 682 20.54 19.76 3.03
C THR A 682 19.09 19.84 3.52
N VAL A 683 18.48 21.02 3.51
CA VAL A 683 17.17 21.22 4.14
C VAL A 683 15.99 21.02 3.18
N LEU A 684 14.86 20.60 3.73
CA LEU A 684 13.58 20.46 3.03
C LEU A 684 13.15 21.79 2.41
N ARG A 685 12.93 21.76 1.09
CA ARG A 685 12.27 22.84 0.35
C ARG A 685 11.01 22.30 -0.32
N TRP A 686 9.87 22.89 0.02
CA TRP A 686 8.61 22.58 -0.64
C TRP A 686 8.55 23.17 -2.05
N SER A 687 8.01 22.40 -2.99
CA SER A 687 7.65 22.84 -4.35
C SER A 687 6.52 23.87 -4.32
N ALA A 688 6.32 24.56 -5.45
CA ALA A 688 5.04 25.21 -5.72
C ALA A 688 3.88 24.19 -5.67
N PRO A 689 2.61 24.63 -5.48
CA PRO A 689 1.46 23.75 -5.50
C PRO A 689 1.33 22.99 -6.82
N ILE A 690 1.16 21.66 -6.75
CA ILE A 690 1.01 20.75 -7.88
C ILE A 690 -0.44 20.25 -7.91
N GLY A 691 -1.17 20.62 -8.96
CA GLY A 691 -2.58 20.31 -9.11
C GLY A 691 -3.27 21.28 -10.07
N ARG A 692 -4.57 21.14 -10.30
CA ARG A 692 -5.50 20.27 -9.57
C ARG A 692 -5.65 18.89 -10.20
N PHE A 693 -5.62 17.85 -9.37
CA PHE A 693 -5.95 16.48 -9.74
C PHE A 693 -7.47 16.25 -9.65
N VAL A 694 -8.06 15.62 -10.67
CA VAL A 694 -9.49 15.26 -10.77
C VAL A 694 -9.68 13.74 -10.87
N PRO A 695 -10.87 13.15 -10.64
CA PRO A 695 -11.04 11.71 -10.80
C PRO A 695 -10.76 11.25 -12.24
N SER A 696 -10.31 10.00 -12.38
CA SER A 696 -10.09 9.40 -13.70
C SER A 696 -11.39 9.11 -14.42
N ASP A 697 -12.31 8.46 -13.71
CA ASP A 697 -13.67 8.14 -14.16
C ASP A 697 -14.66 8.10 -12.97
N TYR A 698 -15.93 7.91 -13.31
CA TYR A 698 -16.99 7.57 -12.38
C TYR A 698 -17.49 6.14 -12.67
N SER A 699 -17.47 5.24 -11.69
CA SER A 699 -18.14 3.93 -11.83
C SER A 699 -19.57 3.97 -11.32
N LEU A 700 -20.47 3.27 -12.00
CA LEU A 700 -21.85 3.05 -11.56
C LEU A 700 -21.99 1.63 -10.97
N SER A 701 -22.63 1.52 -9.81
CA SER A 701 -22.96 0.24 -9.18
C SER A 701 -24.31 0.30 -8.47
N ALA A 702 -24.79 -0.84 -7.96
CA ALA A 702 -26.09 -0.97 -7.27
C ALA A 702 -27.25 -0.30 -8.03
N ALA A 703 -27.18 -0.35 -9.36
CA ALA A 703 -28.12 0.29 -10.27
C ALA A 703 -29.36 -0.58 -10.46
N PHE A 704 -30.54 -0.04 -10.15
CA PHE A 704 -31.81 -0.67 -10.53
C PHE A 704 -32.86 0.37 -10.89
N ILE A 705 -33.86 -0.11 -11.63
CA ILE A 705 -35.09 0.61 -11.92
C ILE A 705 -36.24 -0.40 -11.91
N THR A 706 -37.31 -0.12 -11.17
CA THR A 706 -38.41 -1.06 -10.96
C THR A 706 -39.71 -0.45 -11.45
N PRO A 707 -40.50 -1.15 -12.29
CA PRO A 707 -41.83 -0.67 -12.68
C PRO A 707 -42.76 -0.50 -11.48
N ALA A 708 -43.67 0.46 -11.56
CA ALA A 708 -44.63 0.71 -10.48
C ALA A 708 -45.72 -0.38 -10.38
N CYS A 709 -45.95 -1.11 -11.47
CA CYS A 709 -46.98 -2.14 -11.59
C CYS A 709 -46.41 -3.40 -12.27
N ASP A 710 -45.52 -4.11 -11.59
CA ASP A 710 -44.83 -5.35 -11.99
C ASP A 710 -44.12 -5.29 -13.37
N VAL A 711 -44.89 -5.24 -14.46
CA VAL A 711 -44.43 -5.26 -15.85
C VAL A 711 -44.50 -3.90 -16.56
N PHE A 712 -45.16 -2.89 -15.97
CA PHE A 712 -45.27 -1.56 -16.57
C PHE A 712 -45.37 -0.43 -15.52
N THR A 713 -45.24 0.81 -15.99
CA THR A 713 -45.51 2.03 -15.21
C THR A 713 -46.39 2.96 -16.02
N TYR A 714 -47.42 3.58 -15.43
CA TYR A 714 -48.12 4.67 -16.13
C TYR A 714 -47.24 5.92 -16.19
N MET A 715 -47.30 6.67 -17.28
CA MET A 715 -46.61 7.96 -17.37
C MET A 715 -47.16 8.91 -16.29
N SER A 716 -46.26 9.58 -15.58
CA SER A 716 -46.47 10.39 -14.37
C SER A 716 -46.74 9.61 -13.09
N GLN A 717 -46.75 8.27 -13.13
CA GLN A 717 -46.74 7.44 -11.92
C GLN A 717 -45.30 7.38 -11.35
N PRO A 718 -45.09 7.68 -10.06
CA PRO A 718 -43.80 7.48 -9.42
C PRO A 718 -43.39 6.01 -9.38
N PHE A 719 -42.11 5.74 -9.57
CA PHE A 719 -41.51 4.40 -9.51
C PHE A 719 -40.15 4.43 -8.79
N ALA A 720 -39.61 3.24 -8.47
CA ALA A 720 -38.39 3.11 -7.70
C ALA A 720 -37.14 3.02 -8.60
N SER A 721 -36.08 3.71 -8.21
CA SER A 721 -34.76 3.63 -8.81
C SER A 721 -33.66 3.86 -7.77
N SER A 722 -32.49 3.28 -7.98
CA SER A 722 -31.32 3.48 -7.13
C SER A 722 -30.05 3.28 -7.94
N PHE A 723 -28.98 3.94 -7.51
CA PHE A 723 -27.64 3.73 -8.02
C PHE A 723 -26.61 4.39 -7.10
N VAL A 724 -25.39 3.88 -7.16
CA VAL A 724 -24.22 4.43 -6.49
C VAL A 724 -23.18 4.81 -7.54
N ILE A 725 -22.68 6.04 -7.46
CA ILE A 725 -21.61 6.57 -8.29
C ILE A 725 -20.37 6.72 -7.42
N THR A 726 -19.25 6.15 -7.88
CA THR A 726 -17.96 6.26 -7.20
C THR A 726 -16.97 6.98 -8.12
N ALA A 727 -16.38 8.07 -7.66
CA ALA A 727 -15.26 8.74 -8.30
C ALA A 727 -13.98 7.94 -8.04
N ARG A 728 -13.30 7.53 -9.10
CA ARG A 728 -12.14 6.63 -9.01
C ARG A 728 -10.88 7.26 -9.58
N ASN A 729 -9.73 6.83 -9.05
CA ASN A 729 -8.43 7.07 -9.67
C ASN A 729 -8.20 6.09 -10.84
N LEU A 730 -7.08 6.24 -11.53
CA LEU A 730 -6.73 5.41 -12.69
C LEU A 730 -6.56 3.92 -12.33
N GLN A 731 -6.23 3.60 -11.08
CA GLN A 731 -6.13 2.24 -10.54
C GLN A 731 -7.48 1.71 -9.99
N GLN A 732 -8.59 2.39 -10.31
CA GLN A 732 -9.96 2.04 -9.91
C GLN A 732 -10.23 2.11 -8.39
N GLY A 733 -9.32 2.69 -7.60
CA GLY A 733 -9.56 2.99 -6.19
C GLY A 733 -10.41 4.25 -6.03
N THR A 734 -11.26 4.31 -5.00
CA THR A 734 -12.07 5.50 -4.68
C THR A 734 -11.18 6.68 -4.32
N THR A 735 -11.40 7.84 -4.95
CA THR A 735 -10.73 9.10 -4.58
C THR A 735 -11.43 9.74 -3.40
N GLN A 736 -10.93 9.52 -2.19
CA GLN A 736 -11.53 10.00 -0.95
C GLN A 736 -11.56 11.53 -0.87
N ASN A 737 -10.65 12.22 -1.56
CA ASN A 737 -10.58 13.67 -1.58
C ASN A 737 -11.59 14.33 -2.53
N TYR A 738 -12.37 13.54 -3.27
CA TYR A 738 -13.45 14.06 -4.09
C TYR A 738 -14.68 14.37 -3.21
N GLN A 739 -14.66 15.55 -2.60
CA GLN A 739 -15.70 16.07 -1.69
C GLN A 739 -15.69 17.61 -1.66
N GLY A 740 -16.72 18.22 -1.06
CA GLY A 740 -16.80 19.68 -0.90
C GLY A 740 -16.63 20.42 -2.23
N ALA A 741 -15.78 21.46 -2.26
CA ALA A 741 -15.52 22.26 -3.46
C ALA A 741 -14.89 21.47 -4.64
N PHE A 742 -14.29 20.31 -4.36
CA PHE A 742 -13.68 19.45 -5.39
C PHE A 742 -14.69 18.49 -6.02
N ALA A 743 -15.80 18.18 -5.35
CA ALA A 743 -16.84 17.27 -5.85
C ALA A 743 -17.89 18.01 -6.70
N LYS A 744 -17.53 18.33 -7.94
CA LYS A 744 -18.37 19.13 -8.83
C LYS A 744 -19.37 18.33 -9.69
N GLY A 745 -19.24 17.01 -9.72
CA GLY A 745 -19.99 16.14 -10.62
C GLY A 745 -21.49 16.13 -10.35
N VAL A 746 -22.30 16.23 -11.39
CA VAL A 746 -23.76 16.19 -11.33
C VAL A 746 -24.25 15.06 -12.23
N ALA A 747 -24.97 14.07 -11.68
CA ALA A 747 -25.60 13.06 -12.52
C ALA A 747 -27.02 13.45 -12.92
N GLN A 748 -27.38 13.01 -14.12
CA GLN A 748 -28.62 13.29 -14.81
C GLN A 748 -29.15 11.97 -15.35
N MET A 749 -30.44 11.71 -15.14
CA MET A 749 -31.09 10.55 -15.75
C MET A 749 -31.49 10.90 -17.18
N VAL A 750 -31.21 9.99 -18.11
CA VAL A 750 -31.57 10.10 -19.53
C VAL A 750 -32.51 8.97 -19.91
N ALA A 751 -33.35 9.19 -20.93
CA ALA A 751 -34.24 8.14 -21.43
C ALA A 751 -34.42 8.18 -22.94
N ALA A 752 -34.48 7.00 -23.55
CA ALA A 752 -34.76 6.81 -24.98
C ALA A 752 -35.63 5.56 -25.19
N ASN A 753 -36.66 5.69 -26.03
CA ASN A 753 -37.58 4.61 -26.33
C ASN A 753 -37.07 3.80 -27.51
N ALA A 754 -36.89 2.49 -27.36
CA ALA A 754 -36.36 1.61 -28.40
C ALA A 754 -35.05 2.13 -29.06
N LEU A 755 -34.29 2.98 -28.35
CA LEU A 755 -33.11 3.69 -28.86
C LEU A 755 -33.39 4.40 -30.19
N ASP A 756 -34.49 5.17 -30.26
CA ASP A 756 -34.93 5.90 -31.46
C ASP A 756 -34.15 7.21 -31.75
N GLY A 757 -33.18 7.56 -30.90
CA GLY A 757 -32.39 8.79 -31.03
C GLY A 757 -33.11 10.06 -30.55
N VAL A 758 -34.23 9.93 -29.85
CA VAL A 758 -34.94 11.07 -29.27
C VAL A 758 -34.71 11.10 -27.75
N ASP A 759 -33.95 12.09 -27.28
CA ASP A 759 -33.70 12.29 -25.86
C ASP A 759 -34.96 12.80 -25.13
N ARG A 760 -35.35 12.07 -24.08
CA ARG A 760 -36.52 12.35 -23.25
C ARG A 760 -36.17 12.71 -21.80
N ALA A 761 -34.91 13.05 -21.51
CA ALA A 761 -34.44 13.39 -20.17
C ALA A 761 -35.26 14.50 -19.50
N THR A 762 -35.76 15.48 -20.26
CA THR A 762 -36.58 16.59 -19.76
C THR A 762 -37.93 16.17 -19.17
N ARG A 763 -38.37 14.94 -19.43
CA ARG A 763 -39.59 14.36 -18.85
C ARG A 763 -39.33 13.64 -17.54
N ILE A 764 -38.08 13.58 -17.07
CA ILE A 764 -37.72 12.83 -15.86
C ILE A 764 -37.58 13.78 -14.69
N THR A 765 -38.26 13.46 -13.59
CA THR A 765 -38.00 14.06 -12.28
C THR A 765 -37.45 12.97 -11.36
N GLN A 766 -36.30 13.20 -10.74
CA GLN A 766 -35.66 12.30 -9.80
C GLN A 766 -35.22 13.07 -8.55
N ALA A 767 -35.47 12.50 -7.37
CA ALA A 767 -35.06 13.05 -6.08
C ALA A 767 -34.58 11.93 -5.13
N PRO A 768 -33.67 12.17 -4.18
CA PRO A 768 -32.89 13.40 -4.01
C PRO A 768 -31.85 13.58 -5.14
N THR A 769 -31.37 14.80 -5.33
CA THR A 769 -30.18 15.05 -6.16
C THR A 769 -28.96 14.38 -5.54
N LEU A 770 -27.95 14.05 -6.36
CA LEU A 770 -26.71 13.47 -5.84
C LEU A 770 -26.01 14.38 -4.83
N SER A 771 -25.55 13.77 -3.75
CA SER A 771 -24.65 14.38 -2.78
C SER A 771 -23.39 13.54 -2.68
N TRP A 772 -22.25 14.15 -2.96
CA TRP A 772 -20.94 13.51 -2.85
C TRP A 772 -20.42 13.54 -1.42
N ALA A 773 -19.92 12.41 -0.96
CA ALA A 773 -19.17 12.27 0.27
C ALA A 773 -18.00 11.32 0.01
N SER A 774 -16.77 11.80 0.22
CA SER A 774 -15.53 11.02 0.09
C SER A 774 -15.43 10.18 -1.19
N GLY A 775 -15.76 10.78 -2.34
CA GLY A 775 -15.72 10.09 -3.63
C GLY A 775 -16.88 9.15 -3.92
N VAL A 776 -17.92 9.12 -3.08
CA VAL A 776 -19.13 8.33 -3.33
C VAL A 776 -20.34 9.23 -3.30
N ALA A 777 -21.22 9.09 -4.28
CA ALA A 777 -22.55 9.68 -4.26
C ALA A 777 -23.58 8.58 -4.52
N SER A 778 -24.69 8.59 -3.80
CA SER A 778 -25.76 7.61 -4.00
C SER A 778 -27.11 8.29 -4.11
N VAL A 779 -27.97 7.68 -4.91
CA VAL A 779 -29.40 7.92 -4.88
C VAL A 779 -30.02 6.68 -4.26
N ASN A 780 -30.47 6.82 -3.01
CA ASN A 780 -31.20 5.78 -2.29
C ASN A 780 -32.69 6.13 -2.18
N GLN A 781 -33.51 5.12 -1.85
CA GLN A 781 -34.95 5.23 -1.68
C GLN A 781 -35.32 6.05 -0.42
N GLN A 782 -35.09 7.36 -0.42
CA GLN A 782 -35.39 8.24 0.74
C GLN A 782 -36.87 8.64 0.83
N SER A 783 -37.67 8.31 -0.18
CA SER A 783 -39.12 8.51 -0.17
C SER A 783 -39.78 7.54 0.82
N PRO A 784 -40.79 7.95 1.61
CA PRO A 784 -41.50 7.07 2.54
C PRO A 784 -42.09 5.80 1.91
N LEU A 785 -42.32 5.83 0.59
CA LEU A 785 -42.86 4.71 -0.20
C LEU A 785 -41.81 4.06 -1.10
N GLY A 786 -40.55 4.49 -1.03
CA GLY A 786 -39.46 3.98 -1.88
C GLY A 786 -39.49 4.45 -3.34
N LEU A 787 -40.47 5.29 -3.72
CA LEU A 787 -40.67 5.83 -5.06
C LEU A 787 -40.00 7.19 -5.19
N ASN A 788 -39.04 7.32 -6.09
CA ASN A 788 -38.12 8.45 -6.13
C ASN A 788 -37.88 9.02 -7.54
N THR A 789 -38.45 8.39 -8.57
CA THR A 789 -38.35 8.81 -9.97
C THR A 789 -39.72 8.83 -10.61
N ARG A 790 -39.93 9.79 -11.52
CA ARG A 790 -41.17 9.95 -12.30
C ARG A 790 -40.82 10.31 -13.74
N PHE A 791 -41.54 9.73 -14.68
CA PHE A 791 -41.48 10.09 -16.10
C PHE A 791 -42.79 10.75 -16.51
N ASP A 792 -42.79 12.05 -16.75
CA ASP A 792 -43.98 12.85 -17.03
C ASP A 792 -44.61 12.51 -18.36
N ARG A 793 -45.95 12.45 -18.40
CA ARG A 793 -46.75 12.22 -19.62
C ARG A 793 -46.77 13.47 -20.51
N ALA A 794 -46.91 13.30 -21.82
CA ALA A 794 -47.13 14.43 -22.72
C ALA A 794 -48.53 15.06 -22.54
N ALA A 795 -48.71 16.28 -23.06
CA ALA A 795 -50.00 16.98 -23.00
C ALA A 795 -51.11 16.24 -23.77
N SER A 796 -50.76 15.59 -24.89
CA SER A 796 -51.68 14.75 -25.67
C SER A 796 -51.41 13.26 -25.42
N PRO A 797 -52.42 12.38 -25.56
CA PRO A 797 -52.22 10.94 -25.50
C PRO A 797 -51.20 10.45 -26.53
N GLU A 798 -50.31 9.55 -26.09
CA GLU A 798 -49.25 8.99 -26.92
C GLU A 798 -49.21 7.47 -26.80
N ALA A 799 -48.68 6.81 -27.84
CA ALA A 799 -48.57 5.37 -27.88
C ALA A 799 -47.63 4.84 -26.77
N PRO A 800 -47.77 3.56 -26.37
CA PRO A 800 -46.93 2.96 -25.35
C PRO A 800 -45.43 3.04 -25.70
N PHE A 801 -44.60 3.37 -24.70
CA PHE A 801 -43.17 3.13 -24.80
C PHE A 801 -42.90 1.70 -24.34
N ALA A 802 -42.85 0.77 -25.28
CA ALA A 802 -42.68 -0.66 -25.00
C ALA A 802 -41.32 -0.97 -24.35
N THR A 803 -40.28 -0.21 -24.71
CA THR A 803 -38.89 -0.44 -24.27
C THR A 803 -38.18 0.89 -23.96
N LEU A 804 -38.74 1.69 -23.03
CA LEU A 804 -38.06 2.91 -22.58
C LEU A 804 -36.84 2.54 -21.74
N SER A 805 -35.65 2.79 -22.28
CA SER A 805 -34.40 2.61 -21.56
C SER A 805 -34.12 3.84 -20.72
N PHE A 806 -33.74 3.64 -19.47
CA PHE A 806 -33.26 4.68 -18.56
C PHE A 806 -31.78 4.50 -18.32
N GLY A 807 -31.02 5.60 -18.34
CA GLY A 807 -29.59 5.61 -18.06
C GLY A 807 -29.17 6.78 -17.19
N ILE A 808 -27.95 6.73 -16.69
CA ILE A 808 -27.31 7.80 -15.93
C ILE A 808 -26.16 8.37 -16.72
N LYS A 809 -26.11 9.69 -16.83
CA LYS A 809 -24.99 10.50 -17.34
C LYS A 809 -24.42 11.31 -16.19
N VAL A 810 -23.11 11.56 -16.16
CA VAL A 810 -22.48 12.49 -15.21
C VAL A 810 -21.82 13.63 -15.98
N ASP A 811 -22.19 14.86 -15.64
CA ASP A 811 -21.47 16.08 -16.02
C ASP A 811 -20.49 16.41 -14.90
N ASP A 812 -19.18 16.32 -15.17
CA ASP A 812 -18.14 16.55 -14.16
C ASP A 812 -18.02 18.03 -13.73
N LYS A 813 -18.67 18.95 -14.47
CA LYS A 813 -18.54 20.40 -14.29
C LYS A 813 -17.10 20.91 -14.31
N ASP A 814 -16.21 20.15 -14.95
CA ASP A 814 -14.78 20.42 -15.07
C ASP A 814 -14.33 20.29 -16.54
N GLY A 815 -15.23 20.49 -17.50
CA GLY A 815 -14.90 20.52 -18.94
C GLY A 815 -14.88 19.15 -19.61
N GLY A 816 -15.49 18.13 -18.99
CA GLY A 816 -15.57 16.77 -19.55
C GLY A 816 -14.28 15.96 -19.40
N ASN A 817 -13.43 16.32 -18.42
CA ASN A 817 -12.19 15.62 -18.07
C ASN A 817 -12.47 14.25 -17.45
N THR A 818 -13.54 14.14 -16.65
CA THR A 818 -13.97 12.89 -16.00
C THR A 818 -15.29 12.42 -16.61
N ARG A 819 -15.35 11.14 -17.01
CA ARG A 819 -16.54 10.52 -17.62
C ARG A 819 -16.99 9.30 -16.83
N LEU A 820 -18.22 8.86 -17.04
CA LEU A 820 -18.65 7.53 -16.56
C LEU A 820 -17.82 6.43 -17.24
N ALA A 821 -17.48 5.41 -16.47
CA ALA A 821 -16.86 4.20 -16.96
C ALA A 821 -17.87 3.37 -17.76
N THR A 822 -17.41 2.77 -18.87
CA THR A 822 -18.19 1.84 -19.70
C THR A 822 -19.58 2.35 -20.11
N PRO A 823 -19.71 3.59 -20.65
CA PRO A 823 -21.00 4.08 -21.12
C PRO A 823 -21.51 3.19 -22.26
N ASN A 824 -22.79 2.84 -22.22
CA ASN A 824 -23.43 1.91 -23.14
C ASN A 824 -24.78 2.45 -23.69
N MET A 825 -25.03 3.74 -23.48
CA MET A 825 -26.25 4.42 -23.90
C MET A 825 -25.92 5.87 -24.31
N ASN A 826 -26.64 6.36 -25.32
CA ASN A 826 -26.76 7.78 -25.64
C ASN A 826 -28.21 8.02 -26.07
N ALA A 827 -28.94 8.86 -25.35
CA ALA A 827 -30.37 9.02 -25.59
C ALA A 827 -30.70 9.80 -26.87
N GLY A 828 -29.77 10.61 -27.36
CA GLY A 828 -29.91 11.42 -28.58
C GLY A 828 -29.39 10.73 -29.86
N VAL A 829 -28.96 9.48 -29.78
CA VAL A 829 -28.42 8.71 -30.92
C VAL A 829 -29.26 7.45 -31.14
N ALA A 830 -29.66 7.21 -32.38
CA ALA A 830 -30.45 6.04 -32.74
C ALA A 830 -29.58 4.77 -32.79
N GLY A 831 -30.15 3.64 -32.33
CA GLY A 831 -29.50 2.33 -32.34
C GLY A 831 -28.66 2.03 -31.10
N ALA A 832 -28.00 0.86 -31.11
CA ALA A 832 -27.14 0.44 -30.00
C ALA A 832 -25.91 1.36 -29.91
N CYS A 833 -25.58 1.78 -28.69
CA CYS A 833 -24.43 2.65 -28.48
C CYS A 833 -23.16 1.84 -28.20
N SER A 834 -22.10 2.08 -28.96
CA SER A 834 -20.76 1.53 -28.72
C SER A 834 -19.67 2.59 -28.94
N GLY A 835 -18.58 2.48 -28.18
CA GLY A 835 -17.41 3.36 -28.31
C GLY A 835 -17.60 4.76 -27.70
N ALA A 836 -16.83 5.73 -28.20
CA ALA A 836 -16.68 7.06 -27.61
C ALA A 836 -17.93 7.97 -27.71
N GLY A 837 -18.93 7.57 -28.51
CA GLY A 837 -20.19 8.30 -28.66
C GLY A 837 -21.19 8.08 -27.51
N CYS A 838 -20.93 7.12 -26.61
CA CYS A 838 -21.79 6.87 -25.46
C CYS A 838 -21.44 7.80 -24.30
N ASP A 839 -22.48 8.32 -23.65
CA ASP A 839 -22.35 9.29 -22.56
C ASP A 839 -23.13 8.92 -21.29
N ALA A 840 -23.90 7.82 -21.35
CA ALA A 840 -24.66 7.30 -20.22
C ALA A 840 -24.47 5.79 -20.04
N VAL A 841 -24.70 5.32 -18.80
CA VAL A 841 -24.78 3.89 -18.46
C VAL A 841 -26.24 3.52 -18.19
N ARG A 842 -26.77 2.51 -18.89
CA ARG A 842 -28.15 2.06 -18.80
C ARG A 842 -28.42 1.39 -17.44
N LEU A 843 -29.42 1.86 -16.72
CA LEU A 843 -29.94 1.27 -15.49
C LEU A 843 -30.87 0.08 -15.76
N GLY A 844 -31.67 0.19 -16.81
CA GLY A 844 -32.67 -0.80 -17.17
C GLY A 844 -33.68 -0.27 -18.17
N THR A 845 -34.67 -1.09 -18.49
CA THR A 845 -35.73 -0.78 -19.46
C THR A 845 -37.09 -1.01 -18.82
N GLN A 846 -38.06 -0.16 -19.10
CA GLN A 846 -39.44 -0.32 -18.65
C GLN A 846 -40.45 -0.05 -19.76
N LYS A 847 -41.64 -0.64 -19.61
CA LYS A 847 -42.81 -0.32 -20.42
C LYS A 847 -43.62 0.80 -19.78
N LEU A 848 -43.79 1.89 -20.51
CA LEU A 848 -44.51 3.08 -20.03
C LEU A 848 -45.79 3.31 -20.80
N LEU A 849 -46.89 3.48 -20.07
CA LEU A 849 -48.24 3.57 -20.62
C LEU A 849 -48.86 4.93 -20.36
N TYR A 850 -49.44 5.54 -21.39
CA TYR A 850 -50.28 6.70 -21.22
C TYR A 850 -51.67 6.26 -20.75
N GLY A 851 -51.97 6.43 -19.47
CA GLY A 851 -53.16 5.84 -18.82
C GLY A 851 -54.32 6.81 -18.60
N ARG A 852 -55.53 6.24 -18.50
CA ARG A 852 -56.70 6.90 -17.91
C ARG A 852 -57.60 5.91 -17.18
N LEU A 853 -58.44 6.42 -16.29
CA LEU A 853 -59.56 5.66 -15.72
C LEU A 853 -60.85 6.01 -16.48
N LEU A 854 -61.54 5.00 -17.02
CA LEU A 854 -62.89 5.13 -17.57
C LEU A 854 -63.91 4.67 -16.52
N ALA A 855 -64.72 5.61 -16.03
CA ALA A 855 -65.84 5.33 -15.16
C ALA A 855 -67.00 4.69 -15.95
N GLY A 856 -67.50 3.56 -15.45
CA GLY A 856 -68.52 2.77 -16.12
C GLY A 856 -69.89 3.45 -16.19
N LYS A 857 -70.60 3.21 -17.29
CA LYS A 857 -71.99 3.56 -17.48
C LYS A 857 -72.75 2.33 -17.90
N ASP A 858 -73.76 1.94 -17.13
CA ASP A 858 -74.55 0.75 -17.45
C ASP A 858 -76.00 0.88 -16.94
N ARG A 859 -76.87 -0.01 -17.41
CA ARG A 859 -78.29 -0.04 -17.10
C ARG A 859 -78.74 -1.43 -16.66
N GLY A 860 -79.48 -1.48 -15.57
CA GLY A 860 -80.16 -2.67 -15.07
C GLY A 860 -81.65 -2.48 -14.83
N VAL A 861 -82.31 -3.55 -14.42
CA VAL A 861 -83.65 -3.49 -13.81
C VAL A 861 -83.53 -3.00 -12.37
N ASP A 862 -84.55 -2.33 -11.84
CA ASP A 862 -84.56 -1.80 -10.47
C ASP A 862 -84.66 -2.88 -9.38
N SER A 863 -84.96 -4.14 -9.76
CA SER A 863 -85.05 -5.28 -8.86
C SER A 863 -83.77 -6.11 -8.70
N ALA A 864 -82.67 -5.75 -9.37
CA ALA A 864 -81.43 -6.53 -9.37
C ALA A 864 -80.19 -5.66 -9.16
N ASN A 865 -79.10 -6.27 -8.68
CA ASN A 865 -77.81 -5.62 -8.55
C ASN A 865 -77.26 -5.25 -9.94
N LEU A 866 -76.61 -4.09 -10.05
CA LEU A 866 -75.99 -3.62 -11.28
C LEU A 866 -74.46 -3.57 -11.10
N PRO A 867 -73.71 -4.46 -11.78
CA PRO A 867 -72.27 -4.34 -11.89
C PRO A 867 -71.91 -3.29 -12.96
N LEU A 868 -71.06 -2.33 -12.61
CA LEU A 868 -70.46 -1.38 -13.56
C LEU A 868 -68.96 -1.58 -13.61
N LYS A 869 -68.38 -1.56 -14.80
CA LYS A 869 -66.93 -1.71 -14.98
C LYS A 869 -66.22 -0.37 -14.86
N LEU A 870 -65.26 -0.27 -13.95
CA LEU A 870 -64.24 0.77 -13.93
C LEU A 870 -63.03 0.21 -14.68
N LEU A 871 -62.67 0.84 -15.80
CA LEU A 871 -61.63 0.34 -16.69
C LEU A 871 -60.39 1.24 -16.63
N MET A 872 -59.26 0.67 -16.22
CA MET A 872 -57.95 1.28 -16.37
C MET A 872 -57.54 1.09 -17.82
N GLN A 873 -57.59 2.16 -18.60
CA GLN A 873 -57.29 2.15 -20.02
C GLN A 873 -55.90 2.72 -20.31
N ARG A 874 -55.30 2.26 -21.40
CA ARG A 874 -54.09 2.84 -22.00
C ARG A 874 -54.39 3.36 -23.40
N PHE A 875 -53.67 4.37 -23.83
CA PHE A 875 -53.74 4.84 -25.22
C PHE A 875 -52.84 3.95 -26.10
N ASP A 876 -53.40 3.38 -27.17
CA ASP A 876 -52.72 2.48 -28.09
C ASP A 876 -53.41 2.49 -29.47
N LEU A 877 -52.66 2.31 -30.55
CA LEU A 877 -53.18 2.30 -31.93
C LEU A 877 -54.15 3.46 -32.28
N GLY A 878 -53.95 4.64 -31.69
CA GLY A 878 -54.78 5.83 -31.93
C GLY A 878 -56.09 5.89 -31.12
N GLY A 879 -56.32 4.96 -30.19
CA GLY A 879 -57.52 4.92 -29.35
C GLY A 879 -57.24 4.46 -27.92
N TRP A 880 -58.30 4.39 -27.11
CA TRP A 880 -58.22 3.90 -25.73
C TRP A 880 -58.61 2.43 -25.66
N VAL A 881 -57.69 1.61 -25.15
CA VAL A 881 -57.89 0.16 -24.96
C VAL A 881 -57.76 -0.19 -23.48
N ASN A 882 -58.37 -1.30 -23.04
CA ASN A 882 -58.21 -1.76 -21.67
C ASN A 882 -56.74 -2.15 -21.39
N ASN A 883 -56.23 -1.84 -20.20
CA ASN A 883 -54.90 -2.25 -19.80
C ASN A 883 -54.96 -3.59 -19.05
N ASP A 884 -55.01 -4.69 -19.79
CA ASP A 884 -55.09 -6.06 -19.25
C ASP A 884 -53.88 -6.48 -18.39
N GLU A 885 -52.83 -5.65 -18.34
CA GLU A 885 -51.64 -5.87 -17.51
C GLU A 885 -51.77 -5.24 -16.10
N ASP A 886 -52.76 -4.38 -15.86
CA ASP A 886 -52.93 -3.70 -14.56
C ASP A 886 -53.55 -4.63 -13.52
N ASN A 887 -52.74 -5.03 -12.54
CA ASN A 887 -53.17 -5.80 -11.37
C ASN A 887 -52.85 -5.10 -10.04
N CYS A 888 -52.43 -3.83 -10.09
CA CYS A 888 -51.90 -3.12 -8.92
C CYS A 888 -52.71 -1.88 -8.54
N THR A 889 -53.39 -1.23 -9.49
CA THR A 889 -54.17 0.00 -9.24
C THR A 889 -55.28 -0.29 -8.24
N GLN A 890 -55.31 0.46 -7.13
CA GLN A 890 -56.28 0.26 -6.06
C GLN A 890 -57.25 1.44 -5.99
N LEU A 891 -58.54 1.13 -5.91
CA LEU A 891 -59.60 2.09 -5.63
C LEU A 891 -60.32 1.71 -4.32
N SER A 892 -60.85 2.72 -3.63
CA SER A 892 -61.53 2.59 -2.35
C SER A 892 -62.76 3.50 -2.27
N LEU A 893 -63.82 3.00 -1.63
CA LEU A 893 -65.02 3.78 -1.32
C LEU A 893 -64.81 4.76 -0.17
N ALA A 894 -63.72 4.57 0.59
CA ALA A 894 -63.35 5.46 1.68
C ALA A 894 -62.94 6.87 1.18
N ASN A 895 -62.75 7.79 2.12
CA ASN A 895 -62.21 9.14 1.88
C ASN A 895 -62.99 10.00 0.86
N SER A 896 -64.26 9.67 0.58
CA SER A 896 -65.07 10.36 -0.44
C SER A 896 -64.41 10.34 -1.83
N GLY A 897 -63.72 9.26 -2.17
CA GLY A 897 -63.07 9.08 -3.48
C GLY A 897 -64.03 8.86 -4.66
N PHE A 898 -65.31 8.64 -4.34
CA PHE A 898 -66.40 8.60 -5.31
C PHE A 898 -67.46 9.63 -4.90
N ASP A 899 -67.71 10.59 -5.76
CA ASP A 899 -68.62 11.70 -5.50
C ASP A 899 -69.88 11.57 -6.36
N PRO A 900 -71.08 11.47 -5.77
CA PRO A 900 -72.31 11.51 -6.54
C PRO A 900 -72.55 12.91 -7.15
N LEU A 901 -72.26 13.06 -8.45
CA LEU A 901 -72.39 14.34 -9.17
C LEU A 901 -73.84 14.83 -9.27
N PRO A 902 -74.16 16.11 -9.02
CA PRO A 902 -75.43 16.68 -9.49
C PRO A 902 -75.35 16.86 -11.01
N ALA A 903 -75.74 15.84 -11.79
CA ALA A 903 -75.67 15.91 -13.25
C ALA A 903 -76.85 16.67 -13.89
N VAL A 904 -77.93 16.93 -13.13
CA VAL A 904 -79.14 17.57 -13.64
C VAL A 904 -79.79 18.40 -12.52
N GLU A 905 -80.25 19.62 -12.84
CA GLU A 905 -81.10 20.39 -11.92
C GLU A 905 -82.51 19.77 -11.81
N PRO A 906 -83.14 19.79 -10.62
CA PRO A 906 -82.63 20.36 -9.36
C PRO A 906 -81.55 19.49 -8.69
N LYS A 907 -80.53 20.13 -8.09
CA LYS A 907 -79.51 19.43 -7.28
C LYS A 907 -80.14 18.80 -6.03
N ASP A 908 -79.84 17.53 -5.79
CA ASP A 908 -80.22 16.84 -4.57
C ASP A 908 -79.14 17.01 -3.48
N PRO A 909 -79.39 17.80 -2.42
CA PRO A 909 -78.42 17.98 -1.34
C PRO A 909 -78.32 16.75 -0.43
N ASP A 910 -79.30 15.84 -0.45
CA ASP A 910 -79.30 14.63 0.37
C ASP A 910 -78.47 13.50 -0.27
N ARG A 911 -77.95 13.74 -1.47
CA ARG A 911 -77.22 12.75 -2.25
C ARG A 911 -75.82 12.53 -1.70
N LYS A 912 -75.51 11.29 -1.30
CA LYS A 912 -74.20 10.94 -0.74
C LYS A 912 -73.85 9.48 -0.95
N ILE A 913 -72.54 9.23 -1.01
CA ILE A 913 -71.94 7.91 -0.80
C ILE A 913 -71.27 7.97 0.57
N GLY A 914 -71.72 7.14 1.51
CA GLY A 914 -71.22 7.18 2.89
C GLY A 914 -71.17 5.79 3.53
N PHE A 915 -70.23 5.59 4.45
CA PHE A 915 -70.15 4.35 5.22
C PHE A 915 -71.21 4.36 6.32
N ASN A 916 -72.11 3.37 6.30
CA ASN A 916 -73.05 3.13 7.37
C ASN A 916 -72.42 2.16 8.38
N SER A 917 -72.07 2.67 9.56
CA SER A 917 -71.42 1.88 10.62
C SER A 917 -72.33 0.81 11.23
N VAL A 918 -73.64 0.93 11.08
CA VAL A 918 -74.61 -0.04 11.63
C VAL A 918 -74.71 -1.28 10.73
N THR A 919 -74.74 -1.08 9.42
CA THR A 919 -74.83 -2.16 8.43
C THR A 919 -73.48 -2.60 7.88
N SER A 920 -72.39 -1.92 8.28
CA SER A 920 -71.02 -2.14 7.78
C SER A 920 -70.92 -2.11 6.25
N SER A 921 -71.73 -1.26 5.61
CA SER A 921 -71.82 -1.15 4.15
C SER A 921 -71.68 0.31 3.71
N TYR A 922 -71.20 0.53 2.49
CA TYR A 922 -71.31 1.85 1.87
C TYR A 922 -72.70 1.98 1.25
N GLU A 923 -73.42 3.04 1.62
CA GLU A 923 -74.75 3.34 1.11
C GLU A 923 -74.70 4.52 0.14
N VAL A 924 -75.48 4.40 -0.94
CA VAL A 924 -75.75 5.45 -1.91
C VAL A 924 -77.19 5.89 -1.71
N THR A 925 -77.37 7.09 -1.20
CA THR A 925 -78.68 7.66 -0.87
C THR A 925 -78.91 8.95 -1.64
N GLY A 926 -80.18 9.32 -1.79
CA GLY A 926 -80.62 10.56 -2.43
C GLY A 926 -82.12 10.53 -2.73
N LYS A 927 -82.58 11.42 -3.59
CA LYS A 927 -83.96 11.54 -4.06
C LYS A 927 -84.02 11.48 -5.59
N VAL A 928 -85.10 10.92 -6.13
CA VAL A 928 -85.28 10.70 -7.58
C VAL A 928 -85.55 12.03 -8.32
N PRO A 929 -84.73 12.43 -9.31
CA PRO A 929 -84.99 13.61 -10.15
C PRO A 929 -86.19 13.41 -11.11
N PRO A 930 -86.85 14.49 -11.59
CA PRO A 930 -86.57 15.90 -11.33
C PRO A 930 -87.32 16.46 -10.11
N LEU A 931 -88.30 15.74 -9.56
CA LEU A 931 -89.17 16.26 -8.49
C LEU A 931 -88.52 16.23 -7.09
N LEU A 932 -87.50 15.39 -6.88
CA LEU A 932 -86.79 15.23 -5.61
C LEU A 932 -87.71 15.00 -4.40
N THR A 933 -88.77 14.22 -4.58
CA THR A 933 -89.73 13.89 -3.51
C THR A 933 -89.58 12.44 -3.01
N LYS A 934 -89.12 11.52 -3.86
CA LYS A 934 -89.01 10.10 -3.52
C LYS A 934 -87.58 9.73 -3.14
N PRO A 935 -87.29 9.28 -1.91
CA PRO A 935 -85.95 8.85 -1.53
C PRO A 935 -85.60 7.51 -2.19
N TYR A 936 -84.33 7.36 -2.57
CA TYR A 936 -83.75 6.09 -2.95
C TYR A 936 -82.60 5.70 -2.01
N SER A 937 -82.39 4.40 -1.83
CA SER A 937 -81.22 3.84 -1.13
C SER A 937 -80.73 2.61 -1.88
N SER A 938 -79.40 2.49 -2.00
CA SER A 938 -78.69 1.37 -2.62
C SER A 938 -77.40 1.12 -1.83
N THR A 939 -76.82 -0.07 -1.93
CA THR A 939 -75.50 -0.39 -1.34
C THR A 939 -74.43 -0.39 -2.41
N LEU A 940 -73.18 -0.19 -2.01
CA LEU A 940 -72.06 -0.04 -2.93
C LEU A 940 -70.84 -0.81 -2.45
N THR A 941 -70.23 -1.56 -3.36
CA THR A 941 -69.02 -2.35 -3.11
C THR A 941 -68.15 -2.43 -4.36
N LEU A 942 -66.89 -2.80 -4.18
CA LEU A 942 -65.90 -2.99 -5.24
C LEU A 942 -65.42 -4.45 -5.27
N SER A 943 -65.05 -4.95 -6.45
CA SER A 943 -64.32 -6.22 -6.57
C SER A 943 -63.34 -6.21 -7.74
N GLY A 944 -62.13 -6.71 -7.52
CA GLY A 944 -61.17 -7.02 -8.59
C GLY A 944 -61.37 -8.41 -9.19
N GLN A 945 -61.84 -9.39 -8.39
CA GLN A 945 -62.33 -10.73 -8.79
C GLN A 945 -62.78 -11.62 -7.59
N THR A 946 -62.72 -11.13 -6.35
CA THR A 946 -63.23 -11.79 -5.13
C THR A 946 -64.59 -11.23 -4.71
N VAL A 947 -65.08 -11.64 -3.53
CA VAL A 947 -66.30 -11.12 -2.91
C VAL A 947 -66.24 -9.58 -2.81
N PRO A 948 -67.36 -8.88 -3.10
CA PRO A 948 -67.56 -7.45 -2.81
C PRO A 948 -66.91 -6.92 -1.52
N ALA A 949 -66.16 -5.83 -1.62
CA ALA A 949 -65.46 -5.18 -0.51
C ALA A 949 -65.50 -3.64 -0.61
N SER A 950 -64.97 -2.94 0.41
CA SER A 950 -64.88 -1.47 0.41
C SER A 950 -63.68 -0.91 -0.36
N SER A 951 -62.72 -1.77 -0.72
CA SER A 951 -61.60 -1.44 -1.60
C SER A 951 -61.28 -2.64 -2.49
N ALA A 952 -60.80 -2.36 -3.70
CA ALA A 952 -60.40 -3.41 -4.64
C ALA A 952 -59.14 -2.98 -5.40
N ARG A 953 -58.33 -3.97 -5.76
CA ARG A 953 -57.25 -3.82 -6.75
C ARG A 953 -57.78 -4.24 -8.11
N ALA A 954 -57.25 -3.60 -9.15
CA ALA A 954 -57.43 -3.99 -10.53
C ALA A 954 -57.16 -5.48 -10.72
N LYS A 955 -57.93 -6.13 -11.60
CA LYS A 955 -57.49 -7.35 -12.25
C LYS A 955 -57.65 -7.19 -13.74
N GLN A 956 -56.54 -7.30 -14.46
CA GLN A 956 -56.49 -7.06 -15.89
C GLN A 956 -57.15 -5.72 -16.28
N GLY A 957 -56.84 -4.66 -15.52
CA GLY A 957 -57.38 -3.32 -15.78
C GLY A 957 -58.85 -3.14 -15.41
N GLU A 958 -59.53 -4.12 -14.82
CA GLU A 958 -60.93 -4.00 -14.43
C GLU A 958 -61.10 -3.98 -12.90
N ILE A 959 -61.93 -3.05 -12.43
CA ILE A 959 -62.56 -3.10 -11.10
C ILE A 959 -64.07 -3.05 -11.33
N VAL A 960 -64.82 -4.00 -10.76
CA VAL A 960 -66.28 -4.00 -10.83
C VAL A 960 -66.84 -3.23 -9.65
N PHE A 961 -67.74 -2.31 -9.96
CA PHE A 961 -68.48 -1.47 -9.06
C PHE A 961 -69.90 -2.01 -8.93
N HIS A 962 -70.21 -2.60 -7.78
CA HIS A 962 -71.48 -3.29 -7.55
C HIS A 962 -72.45 -2.37 -6.82
N PHE A 963 -73.46 -1.91 -7.53
CA PHE A 963 -74.60 -1.25 -6.91
C PHE A 963 -75.67 -2.28 -6.56
N GLY A 964 -76.11 -2.28 -5.31
CA GLY A 964 -77.27 -3.07 -4.87
C GLY A 964 -78.55 -2.55 -5.51
N ALA A 965 -79.54 -3.42 -5.69
CA ALA A 965 -80.86 -3.03 -6.20
C ALA A 965 -81.45 -1.87 -5.36
N PRO A 966 -81.77 -0.71 -5.96
CA PRO A 966 -82.42 0.37 -5.24
C PRO A 966 -83.88 0.04 -4.96
N ASN A 967 -84.46 0.69 -3.97
CA ASN A 967 -85.90 0.61 -3.68
C ASN A 967 -86.79 1.26 -4.76
N VAL A 968 -86.22 1.93 -5.76
CA VAL A 968 -86.94 2.68 -6.81
C VAL A 968 -86.11 2.74 -8.11
N ALA A 969 -86.77 2.87 -9.26
CA ALA A 969 -86.12 3.26 -10.51
C ALA A 969 -85.44 4.65 -10.39
N VAL A 970 -84.14 4.73 -10.67
CA VAL A 970 -83.32 5.93 -10.48
C VAL A 970 -82.05 5.92 -11.34
N ARG A 971 -81.55 7.12 -11.69
CA ARG A 971 -80.24 7.33 -12.31
C ARG A 971 -79.27 7.89 -11.27
N ILE A 972 -78.11 7.26 -11.14
CA ILE A 972 -77.11 7.59 -10.13
C ILE A 972 -75.79 7.96 -10.85
N PRO A 973 -75.58 9.23 -11.23
CA PRO A 973 -74.32 9.71 -11.81
C PRO A 973 -73.24 9.89 -10.76
N TYR A 974 -72.01 9.44 -11.01
CA TYR A 974 -70.91 9.53 -10.05
C TYR A 974 -69.63 10.01 -10.73
N LYS A 975 -68.72 10.61 -9.96
CA LYS A 975 -67.38 10.99 -10.37
C LYS A 975 -66.35 10.28 -9.51
N VAL A 976 -65.31 9.79 -10.15
CA VAL A 976 -64.13 9.28 -9.44
C VAL A 976 -63.17 10.44 -9.18
N ASP A 977 -62.88 10.70 -7.91
CA ASP A 977 -61.86 11.66 -7.48
C ASP A 977 -60.55 10.90 -7.19
N LEU A 978 -59.68 10.85 -8.20
CA LEU A 978 -58.42 10.10 -8.12
C LEU A 978 -57.49 10.63 -7.03
N ALA A 979 -57.56 11.91 -6.65
CA ALA A 979 -56.71 12.47 -5.60
C ALA A 979 -57.08 11.96 -4.19
N LYS A 980 -58.28 11.39 -4.03
CA LYS A 980 -58.78 10.82 -2.77
C LYS A 980 -58.67 9.30 -2.69
N GLN A 981 -58.12 8.66 -3.72
CA GLN A 981 -57.91 7.21 -3.77
C GLN A 981 -56.60 6.81 -3.05
N PRO A 982 -56.43 5.54 -2.63
CA PRO A 982 -55.33 5.11 -1.76
C PRO A 982 -53.92 5.51 -2.22
N SER A 983 -53.62 5.41 -3.53
CA SER A 983 -52.32 5.80 -4.10
C SER A 983 -52.32 7.16 -4.80
N SER A 984 -53.43 7.90 -4.72
CA SER A 984 -53.67 9.12 -5.49
C SER A 984 -53.27 8.98 -6.98
N PRO A 985 -53.85 8.02 -7.75
CA PRO A 985 -53.45 7.69 -9.12
C PRO A 985 -53.91 8.74 -10.14
N THR A 986 -53.56 9.99 -9.90
CA THR A 986 -53.87 11.17 -10.73
C THR A 986 -53.24 11.08 -12.12
N TRP A 987 -52.24 10.23 -12.31
CA TRP A 987 -51.71 9.86 -13.63
C TRP A 987 -52.74 9.16 -14.53
N LEU A 988 -53.87 8.68 -13.98
CA LEU A 988 -55.02 8.15 -14.72
C LEU A 988 -56.11 9.21 -14.96
N SER A 989 -55.87 10.47 -14.65
CA SER A 989 -56.86 11.52 -14.79
C SER A 989 -57.10 11.87 -16.26
N ASP A 990 -58.37 11.75 -16.68
CA ASP A 990 -58.91 12.30 -17.92
C ASP A 990 -60.25 12.98 -17.57
N PRO A 991 -60.36 14.31 -17.69
CA PRO A 991 -61.55 15.06 -17.29
C PRO A 991 -62.87 14.56 -17.88
N ILE A 992 -62.81 13.89 -19.04
CA ILE A 992 -63.99 13.43 -19.79
C ILE A 992 -64.43 12.03 -19.31
N SER A 993 -63.51 11.20 -18.81
CA SER A 993 -63.79 9.78 -18.54
C SER A 993 -64.05 9.44 -17.07
N LEU A 994 -63.83 10.37 -16.14
CA LEU A 994 -64.01 10.13 -14.70
C LEU A 994 -65.47 10.19 -14.23
N GLN A 995 -66.44 10.43 -15.13
CA GLN A 995 -67.86 10.48 -14.82
C GLN A 995 -68.60 9.24 -15.32
N GLY A 996 -69.19 8.48 -14.40
CA GLY A 996 -70.01 7.31 -14.67
C GLY A 996 -71.48 7.51 -14.31
N GLU A 997 -72.33 6.54 -14.65
CA GLU A 997 -73.77 6.59 -14.38
C GLU A 997 -74.32 5.17 -14.23
N ALA A 998 -74.94 4.89 -13.08
CA ALA A 998 -75.71 3.67 -12.86
C ALA A 998 -77.20 3.94 -13.08
N ILE A 999 -77.83 3.24 -14.04
CA ILE A 999 -79.24 3.45 -14.40
C ILE A 999 -80.06 2.24 -13.97
N PHE A 1000 -80.93 2.41 -12.99
CA PHE A 1000 -81.86 1.38 -12.53
C PHE A 1000 -83.25 1.70 -13.05
N GLY A 1001 -83.75 0.88 -13.98
CA GLY A 1001 -85.09 1.04 -14.56
C GLY A 1001 -85.28 2.35 -15.33
N SER A 1002 -85.20 2.33 -16.67
CA SER A 1002 -85.90 3.34 -17.49
C SER A 1002 -86.06 2.91 -18.96
N SER A 1003 -87.08 2.13 -19.27
CA SER A 1003 -87.63 2.08 -20.64
C SER A 1003 -89.15 2.16 -20.58
N ARG A 1004 -89.70 3.37 -20.48
CA ARG A 1004 -90.97 3.63 -21.17
C ARG A 1004 -90.62 4.08 -22.59
N GLY A 1005 -90.25 3.12 -23.42
CA GLY A 1005 -90.54 3.24 -24.85
C GLY A 1005 -92.05 3.08 -25.00
N ASN A 1006 -92.68 3.93 -25.79
CA ASN A 1006 -94.12 3.90 -26.07
C ASN A 1006 -94.57 2.45 -26.41
N ASP A 1007 -95.63 1.94 -25.79
CA ASP A 1007 -96.08 0.53 -25.83
C ASP A 1007 -96.54 0.02 -27.22
N ARG A 1008 -96.15 0.67 -28.33
CA ARG A 1008 -96.63 0.33 -29.69
C ARG A 1008 -95.63 0.34 -30.85
N ILE A 1009 -94.31 0.49 -30.66
CA ILE A 1009 -93.38 0.38 -31.81
C ILE A 1009 -92.12 -0.43 -31.47
N ILE A 1010 -91.98 -1.59 -32.09
CA ILE A 1010 -90.74 -2.37 -32.19
C ILE A 1010 -89.96 -1.86 -33.40
N TYR A 1011 -88.77 -1.29 -33.20
CA TYR A 1011 -87.78 -1.20 -34.28
C TYR A 1011 -86.83 -2.40 -34.16
N ARG A 1012 -87.08 -3.44 -34.99
CA ARG A 1012 -86.07 -4.44 -35.35
C ARG A 1012 -85.35 -3.90 -36.58
N ARG A 1013 -84.09 -3.49 -36.43
CA ARG A 1013 -83.18 -3.38 -37.57
C ARG A 1013 -82.13 -4.47 -37.40
N GLU A 1014 -82.30 -5.53 -38.16
CA GLU A 1014 -81.21 -6.48 -38.41
C GLU A 1014 -80.24 -5.82 -39.38
N VAL A 1015 -78.95 -5.92 -39.09
CA VAL A 1015 -77.89 -5.84 -40.09
C VAL A 1015 -77.08 -7.11 -39.93
N MET A 1016 -77.11 -7.95 -40.96
CA MET A 1016 -76.18 -9.07 -41.15
C MET A 1016 -74.86 -8.56 -41.71
N GLN A 1017 -73.78 -9.16 -41.20
CA GLN A 1017 -72.34 -9.06 -41.54
C GLN A 1017 -71.66 -7.72 -41.30
#